data_AF-A0A1G2KS60-F1
#
_entry.id   AF-A0A1G2KS60-F1
#
_cell.length_a   1.000
_cell.length_b   1.000
_cell.length_c   1.000
_cell.angle_alpha   90.00
_cell.angle_beta   90.00
_cell.angle_gamma   90.00
#
_symmetry.space_group_name_H-M   'P 1'
#
loop_
_entity.id
_entity.type
_entity.pdbx_description
1 polymer ?
#
loop_
_entity_poly.entity_id
_entity_poly.type
_entity_poly.pdbx_seq_one_letter_code
_entity_poly.pdbx_strand_id
1 'polypeptide(L)'
;MKTVFTFLIVGLLFFIIGGLLFFLFFDFASLAKDGGAHIGLGWYALSYAAGLTMIVLPCTLPLAFVVVPLSMGKGPVKGLSIALAFGVGVVATLSMYGVVTAYLGNAAISGLGASIETVKNYMYLFAGLFAYVFALGELGLVKFRMPTYSGAYPMFIQRQKDVIKALMLGLFLGNIGIGCPHPATPFILTRIATSGDIYEGWLLFFVHAIGRILPLLLLAILGIIGVNALSFVVTHKEKIERATGWGMVFVAGFILTLGLFSHDWWVNSGQHTLFEEIVQEQRFTTSIAENLGVENVHRHGPIAVPQTLFDLPWQLGNWFLVFVWVLPFWWYYRRKKAGLSALPDDEQRVWRAKLTTLFWNYILLTALLLLLVVYVLPTRFYQQSLSESMMHDDAETVAHAHEDEPDDHGMEMGGDQVHATSAYHEEVDVTEGAAVNFSVALAPAQAENNEALLFYVNDKTLGVPIATSSLQLNHEKRMHVLGVRSDMNEFFHIHPESTSTPGLFGISHVFANPGIYKLWSEIMLGGTVHTFGHAPIDVEGDGVRDEKEVSFGRTVTAGAYDVSLLAGAPLMLGKSEPIAFDIHGSEGEVMLENYIGAAMHLTIIKDDWKQFIHAHPDASRGHGVAFSVQFPEAGRYKAFAQFRPRGAELGEEEALLAAFWLEVKDAQPGGISSRVLLPIFSVVSILLLGLLVRRYLDVPKDFKPKKPS
;
A
#
# COMPACT_ATOMS: atom_id res chain seq x y z
N MET A 1 4.31 -47.62 13.82
CA MET A 1 3.17 -46.72 14.14
C MET A 1 3.62 -45.41 14.75
N LYS A 2 4.38 -45.36 15.86
CA LYS A 2 4.94 -44.10 16.41
C LYS A 2 5.71 -43.28 15.36
N THR A 3 6.59 -43.91 14.58
CA THR A 3 7.36 -43.26 13.51
C THR A 3 6.47 -42.63 12.44
N VAL A 4 5.40 -43.32 12.02
CA VAL A 4 4.43 -42.80 11.03
C VAL A 4 3.72 -41.55 11.57
N PHE A 5 3.33 -41.57 12.85
CA PHE A 5 2.71 -40.43 13.50
C PHE A 5 3.67 -39.25 13.67
N THR A 6 4.95 -39.51 13.95
CA THR A 6 5.98 -38.47 13.98
C THR A 6 6.14 -37.81 12.60
N PHE A 7 6.24 -38.60 11.52
CA PHE A 7 6.30 -38.05 10.16
C PHE A 7 5.05 -37.25 9.78
N LEU A 8 3.85 -37.72 10.17
CA LEU A 8 2.61 -36.97 9.95
C LEU A 8 2.60 -35.64 10.71
N ILE A 9 3.04 -35.62 11.97
CA ILE A 9 3.13 -34.39 12.77
C ILE A 9 4.12 -33.42 12.13
N VAL A 10 5.32 -33.89 11.77
CA VAL A 10 6.35 -33.06 11.12
C VAL A 10 5.84 -32.52 9.78
N GLY A 11 5.17 -33.36 8.97
CA GLY A 11 4.57 -32.95 7.71
C GLY A 11 3.47 -31.89 7.91
N LEU A 12 2.57 -32.07 8.87
CA LEU A 12 1.54 -31.07 9.21
C LEU A 12 2.16 -29.75 9.68
N LEU A 13 3.16 -29.82 10.56
CA LEU A 13 3.89 -28.62 11.01
C LEU A 13 4.59 -27.94 9.83
N PHE A 14 5.16 -28.69 8.89
CA PHE A 14 5.75 -28.14 7.68
C PHE A 14 4.72 -27.42 6.81
N PHE A 15 3.52 -27.97 6.59
CA PHE A 15 2.48 -27.28 5.81
C PHE A 15 1.88 -26.07 6.53
N ILE A 16 1.73 -26.15 7.86
CA ILE A 16 1.23 -25.04 8.68
C ILE A 16 2.26 -23.89 8.70
N ILE A 17 3.50 -24.19 9.10
CA ILE A 17 4.56 -23.19 9.22
C ILE A 17 5.00 -22.74 7.84
N GLY A 18 5.28 -23.67 6.93
CA GLY A 18 5.70 -23.39 5.56
C GLY A 18 4.66 -22.60 4.79
N GLY A 19 3.37 -22.89 4.95
CA GLY A 19 2.33 -22.09 4.29
C GLY A 19 2.14 -20.70 4.92
N LEU A 20 2.36 -20.53 6.22
CA LEU A 20 2.42 -19.20 6.85
C LEU A 20 3.65 -18.41 6.38
N LEU A 21 4.83 -19.05 6.34
CA LEU A 21 6.06 -18.43 5.86
C LEU A 21 5.96 -18.09 4.38
N PHE A 22 5.35 -18.96 3.58
CA PHE A 22 5.05 -18.69 2.18
C PHE A 22 4.16 -17.46 2.05
N PHE A 23 3.06 -17.38 2.82
CA PHE A 23 2.23 -16.17 2.83
C PHE A 23 2.98 -14.90 3.25
N LEU A 24 3.89 -14.98 4.23
CA LEU A 24 4.58 -13.83 4.79
C LEU A 24 5.82 -13.37 4.00
N PHE A 25 6.49 -14.29 3.30
CA PHE A 25 7.82 -14.04 2.72
C PHE A 25 7.91 -14.35 1.22
N PHE A 26 6.89 -14.97 0.62
CA PHE A 26 6.92 -15.27 -0.80
C PHE A 26 6.57 -14.05 -1.64
N ASP A 27 7.30 -13.89 -2.73
CA ASP A 27 7.12 -12.79 -3.66
C ASP A 27 5.97 -13.10 -4.64
N PHE A 28 4.76 -12.61 -4.37
CA PHE A 28 3.56 -13.03 -5.11
C PHE A 28 3.56 -12.57 -6.56
N ALA A 29 3.91 -11.33 -6.76
CA ALA A 29 4.86 -10.89 -7.74
C ALA A 29 5.34 -11.74 -8.90
N SER A 30 6.32 -12.58 -8.62
CA SER A 30 7.04 -13.36 -9.60
C SER A 30 6.13 -14.36 -10.31
N LEU A 31 4.92 -14.60 -9.77
CA LEU A 31 3.87 -15.44 -10.32
C LEU A 31 2.72 -14.67 -10.98
N ALA A 32 2.63 -13.35 -10.80
CA ALA A 32 1.64 -12.52 -11.51
C ALA A 32 2.12 -12.07 -12.91
N LYS A 33 3.40 -12.32 -13.24
CA LYS A 33 4.00 -11.99 -14.54
C LYS A 33 3.45 -12.80 -15.73
N ASP A 34 2.69 -13.86 -15.47
CA ASP A 34 1.97 -14.59 -16.53
C ASP A 34 0.54 -14.05 -16.63
N GLY A 35 0.30 -13.18 -17.62
CA GLY A 35 -0.97 -12.49 -17.89
C GLY A 35 -2.14 -13.41 -18.28
N GLY A 36 -2.58 -14.28 -17.37
CA GLY A 36 -3.76 -15.13 -17.53
C GLY A 36 -4.91 -14.70 -16.62
N ALA A 37 -6.13 -14.88 -17.10
CA ALA A 37 -7.41 -14.61 -16.43
C ALA A 37 -7.70 -15.49 -15.18
N HIS A 38 -6.67 -15.92 -14.45
CA HIS A 38 -6.77 -16.75 -13.26
C HIS A 38 -6.35 -15.95 -12.03
N ILE A 39 -7.09 -16.11 -10.92
CA ILE A 39 -6.76 -15.46 -9.66
C ILE A 39 -5.30 -15.72 -9.25
N GLY A 40 -4.56 -14.62 -9.08
CA GLY A 40 -3.15 -14.68 -8.68
C GLY A 40 -2.97 -15.50 -7.40
N LEU A 41 -1.84 -16.21 -7.32
CA LEU A 41 -1.51 -17.11 -6.22
C LEU A 41 -1.65 -16.48 -4.81
N GLY A 42 -1.51 -15.14 -4.73
CA GLY A 42 -1.72 -14.36 -3.52
C GLY A 42 -3.08 -14.55 -2.86
N TRP A 43 -4.17 -14.64 -3.63
CA TRP A 43 -5.51 -14.83 -3.08
C TRP A 43 -5.67 -16.18 -2.39
N TYR A 44 -5.11 -17.24 -2.96
CA TYR A 44 -5.11 -18.55 -2.35
C TYR A 44 -4.23 -18.60 -1.10
N ALA A 45 -3.07 -17.96 -1.12
CA ALA A 45 -2.19 -17.87 0.05
C ALA A 45 -2.85 -17.11 1.20
N LEU A 46 -3.49 -15.97 0.90
CA LEU A 46 -4.30 -15.21 1.86
C LEU A 46 -5.43 -16.06 2.43
N SER A 47 -6.17 -16.75 1.56
CA SER A 47 -7.28 -17.61 1.97
C SER A 47 -6.82 -18.74 2.89
N TYR A 48 -5.72 -19.40 2.55
CA TYR A 48 -5.09 -20.46 3.34
C TYR A 48 -4.62 -19.95 4.71
N ALA A 49 -3.92 -18.81 4.75
CA ALA A 49 -3.44 -18.18 5.98
C ALA A 49 -4.59 -17.72 6.89
N ALA A 50 -5.66 -17.16 6.32
CA ALA A 50 -6.90 -16.84 7.03
C ALA A 50 -7.53 -18.10 7.63
N GLY A 51 -7.53 -19.21 6.90
CA GLY A 51 -7.99 -20.50 7.40
C GLY A 51 -7.18 -21.02 8.60
N LEU A 52 -5.85 -20.92 8.53
CA LEU A 52 -4.96 -21.36 9.62
C LEU A 52 -5.18 -20.57 10.91
N THR A 53 -5.35 -19.26 10.80
CA THR A 53 -5.52 -18.34 11.94
C THR A 53 -6.90 -18.46 12.57
N MET A 54 -7.91 -18.92 11.82
CA MET A 54 -9.24 -19.15 12.36
C MET A 54 -9.25 -20.09 13.56
N ILE A 55 -8.38 -21.11 13.65
CA ILE A 55 -8.44 -22.08 14.76
C ILE A 55 -8.25 -21.48 16.15
N VAL A 56 -7.50 -20.38 16.23
CA VAL A 56 -7.23 -19.69 17.49
C VAL A 56 -8.42 -18.81 17.91
N LEU A 57 -9.41 -18.64 17.02
CA LEU A 57 -10.62 -17.89 17.35
C LEU A 57 -11.57 -18.70 18.24
N PRO A 58 -12.25 -18.05 19.20
CA PRO A 58 -13.14 -18.72 20.15
C PRO A 58 -14.29 -19.42 19.47
N CYS A 59 -14.76 -18.87 18.36
CA CYS A 59 -15.91 -19.42 17.69
C CYS A 59 -15.60 -20.78 17.06
N THR A 60 -14.36 -21.03 16.61
CA THR A 60 -13.98 -22.32 16.03
C THR A 60 -13.34 -23.26 17.03
N LEU A 61 -12.92 -22.75 18.19
CA LEU A 61 -12.39 -23.52 19.31
C LEU A 61 -13.27 -24.73 19.72
N PRO A 62 -14.63 -24.64 19.72
CA PRO A 62 -15.51 -25.78 19.90
C PRO A 62 -15.21 -26.97 18.99
N LEU A 63 -14.74 -26.77 17.76
CA LEU A 63 -14.47 -27.88 16.85
C LEU A 63 -13.38 -28.81 17.38
N ALA A 64 -12.33 -28.25 18.00
CA ALA A 64 -11.26 -29.03 18.60
C ALA A 64 -11.79 -29.88 19.77
N PHE A 65 -12.75 -29.36 20.55
CA PHE A 65 -13.42 -30.10 21.62
C PHE A 65 -14.36 -31.22 21.14
N VAL A 66 -14.70 -31.24 19.84
CA VAL A 66 -15.50 -32.31 19.24
C VAL A 66 -14.59 -33.36 18.60
N VAL A 67 -13.71 -32.94 17.68
CA VAL A 67 -12.92 -33.89 16.89
C VAL A 67 -11.87 -34.63 17.73
N VAL A 68 -11.19 -33.94 18.65
CA VAL A 68 -10.11 -34.56 19.44
C VAL A 68 -10.67 -35.67 20.34
N PRO A 69 -11.72 -35.46 21.17
CA PRO A 69 -12.27 -36.54 21.99
C PRO A 69 -12.92 -37.66 21.18
N LEU A 70 -13.52 -37.37 20.02
CA LEU A 70 -14.09 -38.39 19.14
C LEU A 70 -13.02 -39.34 18.56
N SER A 71 -11.83 -38.82 18.29
CA SER A 71 -10.69 -39.58 17.75
C SER A 71 -9.90 -40.33 18.84
N MET A 72 -9.90 -39.85 20.08
CA MET A 72 -9.16 -40.45 21.20
C MET A 72 -9.72 -41.83 21.62
N GLY A 73 -8.84 -42.73 22.04
CA GLY A 73 -9.22 -44.05 22.58
C GLY A 73 -9.76 -45.06 21.56
N LYS A 74 -9.82 -44.71 20.26
CA LYS A 74 -10.33 -45.58 19.18
C LYS A 74 -9.25 -46.42 18.49
N GLY A 75 -7.99 -46.25 18.88
CA GLY A 75 -6.82 -46.79 18.20
C GLY A 75 -6.38 -45.93 17.00
N PRO A 76 -5.13 -46.05 16.54
CA PRO A 76 -4.53 -44.98 15.72
C PRO A 76 -5.13 -44.82 14.31
N VAL A 77 -5.41 -45.93 13.62
CA VAL A 77 -6.02 -45.91 12.27
C VAL A 77 -7.45 -45.38 12.33
N LYS A 78 -8.24 -45.86 13.28
CA LYS A 78 -9.66 -45.47 13.43
C LYS A 78 -9.80 -44.05 13.96
N GLY A 79 -8.94 -43.62 14.88
CA GLY A 79 -8.90 -42.24 15.36
C GLY A 79 -8.56 -41.25 14.25
N LEU A 80 -7.59 -41.58 13.39
CA LEU A 80 -7.21 -40.76 12.25
C LEU A 80 -8.33 -40.71 11.19
N SER A 81 -9.00 -41.83 10.89
CA SER A 81 -10.12 -41.82 9.94
C SER A 81 -11.31 -41.01 10.42
N ILE A 82 -11.60 -41.00 11.73
CA ILE A 82 -12.58 -40.10 12.35
C ILE A 82 -12.20 -38.64 12.16
N ALA A 83 -10.94 -38.28 12.42
CA ALA A 83 -10.46 -36.90 12.29
C ALA A 83 -10.51 -36.41 10.83
N LEU A 84 -10.08 -37.25 9.88
CA LEU A 84 -10.14 -36.95 8.45
C LEU A 84 -11.59 -36.81 7.96
N ALA A 85 -12.48 -37.71 8.36
CA ALA A 85 -13.89 -37.63 7.99
C ALA A 85 -14.56 -36.36 8.51
N PHE A 86 -14.26 -35.97 9.75
CA PHE A 86 -14.69 -34.69 10.30
C PHE A 86 -14.17 -33.51 9.46
N GLY A 87 -12.88 -33.52 9.12
CA GLY A 87 -12.24 -32.51 8.27
C GLY A 87 -12.92 -32.38 6.90
N VAL A 88 -13.19 -33.50 6.22
CA VAL A 88 -13.90 -33.54 4.93
C VAL A 88 -15.28 -32.89 5.03
N GLY A 89 -16.02 -33.14 6.11
CA GLY A 89 -17.34 -32.53 6.33
C GLY A 89 -17.27 -31.00 6.46
N VAL A 90 -16.27 -30.49 7.20
CA VAL A 90 -16.04 -29.05 7.34
C VAL A 90 -15.63 -28.42 6.00
N VAL A 91 -14.73 -29.07 5.25
CA VAL A 91 -14.29 -28.62 3.92
C VAL A 91 -15.48 -28.52 2.97
N ALA A 92 -16.30 -29.56 2.89
CA ALA A 92 -17.48 -29.56 2.03
C ALA A 92 -18.45 -28.42 2.38
N THR A 93 -18.65 -28.13 3.67
CA THR A 93 -19.54 -27.06 4.13
C THR A 93 -19.01 -25.69 3.75
N LEU A 94 -17.74 -25.40 4.07
CA LEU A 94 -17.14 -24.10 3.76
C LEU A 94 -17.05 -23.85 2.25
N SER A 95 -16.63 -24.85 1.48
CA SER A 95 -16.64 -24.74 0.01
C SER A 95 -18.04 -24.41 -0.55
N MET A 96 -19.11 -24.94 0.05
CA MET A 96 -20.48 -24.61 -0.34
C MET A 96 -20.84 -23.15 -0.03
N TYR A 97 -20.34 -22.57 1.05
CA TYR A 97 -20.52 -21.14 1.32
C TYR A 97 -19.86 -20.26 0.25
N GLY A 98 -18.71 -20.67 -0.27
CA GLY A 98 -18.07 -20.00 -1.42
C GLY A 98 -18.98 -20.00 -2.65
N VAL A 99 -19.56 -21.16 -2.99
CA VAL A 99 -20.54 -21.31 -4.08
C VAL A 99 -21.75 -20.40 -3.88
N VAL A 100 -22.37 -20.44 -2.68
CA VAL A 100 -23.55 -19.63 -2.36
C VAL A 100 -23.23 -18.14 -2.44
N THR A 101 -22.06 -17.73 -1.95
CA THR A 101 -21.63 -16.33 -1.97
C THR A 101 -21.43 -15.83 -3.41
N ALA A 102 -20.76 -16.61 -4.26
CA ALA A 102 -20.60 -16.29 -5.67
C ALA A 102 -21.95 -16.18 -6.39
N TYR A 103 -22.85 -17.14 -6.13
CA TYR A 103 -24.19 -17.15 -6.71
C TYR A 103 -25.01 -15.92 -6.31
N LEU A 104 -25.03 -15.58 -5.02
CA LEU A 104 -25.75 -14.41 -4.53
C LEU A 104 -25.15 -13.10 -5.05
N GLY A 105 -23.82 -13.01 -5.12
CA GLY A 105 -23.13 -11.85 -5.69
C GLY A 105 -23.45 -11.65 -7.16
N ASN A 106 -23.37 -12.72 -7.95
CA ASN A 106 -23.76 -12.69 -9.36
C ASN A 106 -25.23 -12.30 -9.54
N ALA A 107 -26.15 -12.89 -8.75
CA ALA A 107 -27.57 -12.56 -8.80
C ALA A 107 -27.87 -11.10 -8.43
N ALA A 108 -27.13 -10.52 -7.47
CA ALA A 108 -27.29 -9.12 -7.10
C ALA A 108 -26.79 -8.16 -8.20
N ILE A 109 -25.63 -8.46 -8.80
CA ILE A 109 -25.00 -7.61 -9.83
C ILE A 109 -25.77 -7.72 -11.15
N SER A 110 -25.98 -8.95 -11.65
CA SER A 110 -26.60 -9.18 -12.96
C SER A 110 -28.14 -9.12 -12.93
N GLY A 111 -28.76 -9.52 -11.81
CA GLY A 111 -30.22 -9.61 -11.71
C GLY A 111 -30.91 -8.37 -11.16
N LEU A 112 -30.27 -7.64 -10.24
CA LEU A 112 -30.83 -6.44 -9.59
C LEU A 112 -30.14 -5.14 -10.03
N GLY A 113 -29.09 -5.21 -10.85
CA GLY A 113 -28.31 -4.04 -11.28
C GLY A 113 -27.62 -3.32 -10.12
N ALA A 114 -27.39 -4.01 -8.99
CA ALA A 114 -26.73 -3.41 -7.84
C ALA A 114 -25.26 -3.11 -8.15
N SER A 115 -24.77 -1.94 -7.74
CA SER A 115 -23.35 -1.62 -7.87
C SER A 115 -22.50 -2.55 -7.00
N ILE A 116 -21.26 -2.79 -7.41
CA ILE A 116 -20.27 -3.59 -6.66
C ILE A 116 -20.10 -3.04 -5.23
N GLU A 117 -20.08 -1.71 -5.11
CA GLU A 117 -20.01 -1.00 -3.83
C GLU A 117 -21.24 -1.26 -2.95
N THR A 118 -22.43 -1.27 -3.53
CA THR A 118 -23.67 -1.56 -2.78
C THR A 118 -23.65 -2.98 -2.22
N VAL A 119 -23.26 -3.97 -3.04
CA VAL A 119 -23.16 -5.38 -2.62
C VAL A 119 -22.15 -5.52 -1.48
N LYS A 120 -20.98 -4.87 -1.59
CA LYS A 120 -19.95 -4.85 -0.55
C LYS A 120 -20.47 -4.26 0.76
N ASN A 121 -21.12 -3.09 0.70
CA ASN A 121 -21.65 -2.39 1.88
C ASN A 121 -22.72 -3.21 2.62
N TYR A 122 -23.67 -3.81 1.91
CA TYR A 122 -24.66 -4.70 2.52
C TYR A 122 -24.01 -5.92 3.19
N MET A 123 -23.02 -6.51 2.54
CA MET A 123 -22.34 -7.68 3.10
C MET A 123 -21.60 -7.32 4.40
N TYR A 124 -20.90 -6.18 4.44
CA TYR A 124 -20.27 -5.68 5.67
C TYR A 124 -21.30 -5.31 6.75
N LEU A 125 -22.43 -4.69 6.37
CA LEU A 125 -23.51 -4.40 7.32
C LEU A 125 -24.01 -5.66 8.02
N PHE A 126 -24.38 -6.70 7.24
CA PHE A 126 -24.91 -7.94 7.81
C PHE A 126 -23.84 -8.72 8.60
N ALA A 127 -22.61 -8.78 8.09
CA ALA A 127 -21.50 -9.43 8.78
C ALA A 127 -21.17 -8.73 10.11
N GLY A 128 -21.06 -7.40 10.09
CA GLY A 128 -20.82 -6.57 11.26
C GLY A 128 -21.94 -6.70 12.29
N LEU A 129 -23.20 -6.63 11.86
CA LEU A 129 -24.36 -6.76 12.75
C LEU A 129 -24.39 -8.13 13.42
N PHE A 130 -24.22 -9.20 12.64
CA PHE A 130 -24.20 -10.57 13.17
C PHE A 130 -23.04 -10.77 14.16
N ALA A 131 -21.83 -10.34 13.80
CA ALA A 131 -20.67 -10.43 14.66
C ALA A 131 -20.83 -9.60 15.95
N TYR A 132 -21.46 -8.43 15.87
CA TYR A 132 -21.68 -7.55 17.02
C TYR A 132 -22.71 -8.16 18.00
N VAL A 133 -23.84 -8.67 17.50
CA VAL A 133 -24.83 -9.40 18.33
C VAL A 133 -24.19 -10.63 18.98
N PHE A 134 -23.34 -11.34 18.23
CA PHE A 134 -22.60 -12.47 18.78
C PHE A 134 -21.62 -12.06 19.88
N ALA A 135 -20.83 -11.00 19.67
CA ALA A 135 -19.90 -10.47 20.65
C ALA A 135 -20.59 -10.07 21.96
N LEU A 136 -21.73 -9.37 21.86
CA LEU A 136 -22.56 -9.05 23.02
C LEU A 136 -23.08 -10.30 23.74
N GLY A 137 -23.36 -11.36 22.99
CA GLY A 137 -23.79 -12.65 23.50
C GLY A 137 -22.73 -13.37 24.32
N GLU A 138 -21.49 -13.39 23.81
CA GLU A 138 -20.33 -13.96 24.52
C GLU A 138 -19.96 -13.15 25.77
N LEU A 139 -20.14 -11.83 25.73
CA LEU A 139 -20.02 -10.97 26.92
C LEU A 139 -21.21 -11.12 27.89
N GLY A 140 -22.23 -11.89 27.51
CA GLY A 140 -23.41 -12.17 28.30
C GLY A 140 -24.34 -10.97 28.46
N LEU A 141 -24.21 -9.93 27.62
CA LEU A 141 -25.01 -8.71 27.65
C LEU A 141 -26.40 -8.92 27.04
N VAL A 142 -26.50 -9.72 25.98
CA VAL A 142 -27.76 -10.17 25.37
C VAL A 142 -28.06 -11.63 25.72
N LYS A 143 -29.34 -12.01 25.65
CA LYS A 143 -29.79 -13.41 25.74
C LYS A 143 -29.66 -14.12 24.38
N PHE A 144 -28.54 -13.89 23.71
CA PHE A 144 -28.18 -14.57 22.48
C PHE A 144 -26.85 -15.25 22.76
N ARG A 145 -26.79 -16.57 22.63
CA ARG A 145 -25.53 -17.30 22.57
C ARG A 145 -25.56 -18.00 21.22
N MET A 146 -24.44 -18.06 20.52
CA MET A 146 -24.42 -18.95 19.36
C MET A 146 -24.84 -20.35 19.85
N PRO A 147 -25.46 -21.15 18.98
CA PRO A 147 -25.61 -22.58 19.19
C PRO A 147 -24.22 -23.24 19.29
N THR A 148 -23.47 -22.96 20.34
CA THR A 148 -22.42 -23.83 20.84
C THR A 148 -23.18 -25.02 21.35
N TYR A 149 -23.35 -26.02 20.48
CA TYR A 149 -24.03 -27.27 20.78
C TYR A 149 -23.26 -28.00 21.89
N SER A 150 -23.48 -27.53 23.11
CA SER A 150 -23.20 -28.18 24.39
C SER A 150 -24.36 -29.10 24.77
N GLY A 151 -25.46 -29.06 24.02
CA GLY A 151 -26.54 -30.04 24.02
C GLY A 151 -26.29 -31.20 23.06
N ALA A 152 -27.15 -32.21 23.13
CA ALA A 152 -27.15 -33.36 22.24
C ALA A 152 -27.28 -32.91 20.76
N TYR A 153 -26.29 -33.26 19.92
CA TYR A 153 -26.39 -33.14 18.45
C TYR A 153 -27.69 -33.78 17.93
N PRO A 154 -28.20 -33.39 16.74
CA PRO A 154 -29.36 -34.03 16.15
C PRO A 154 -29.28 -35.56 16.24
N MET A 155 -30.33 -36.19 16.79
CA MET A 155 -30.32 -37.62 17.14
C MET A 155 -29.97 -38.52 15.93
N PHE A 156 -30.33 -38.10 14.72
CA PHE A 156 -29.99 -38.83 13.50
C PHE A 156 -28.48 -38.89 13.23
N ILE A 157 -27.70 -37.88 13.66
CA ILE A 157 -26.22 -37.86 13.57
C ILE A 157 -25.63 -38.76 14.66
N GLN A 158 -26.16 -38.68 15.88
CA GLN A 158 -25.64 -39.44 17.02
C GLN A 158 -25.78 -40.95 16.85
N ARG A 159 -26.81 -41.40 16.12
CA ARG A 159 -27.06 -42.83 15.83
C ARG A 159 -26.12 -43.40 14.75
N GLN A 160 -25.36 -42.58 14.05
CA GLN A 160 -24.43 -43.04 13.02
C GLN A 160 -23.20 -43.74 13.59
N LYS A 161 -22.54 -44.55 12.76
CA LYS A 161 -21.23 -45.16 13.06
C LYS A 161 -20.14 -44.09 13.20
N ASP A 162 -19.09 -44.36 13.97
CA ASP A 162 -18.05 -43.39 14.37
C ASP A 162 -17.56 -42.47 13.23
N VAL A 163 -17.17 -43.01 12.06
CA VAL A 163 -16.65 -42.22 10.93
C VAL A 163 -17.74 -41.40 10.24
N ILE A 164 -18.92 -41.98 9.99
CA ILE A 164 -20.06 -41.29 9.36
C ILE A 164 -20.57 -40.19 10.30
N LYS A 165 -20.64 -40.47 11.60
CA LYS A 165 -20.96 -39.49 12.63
C LYS A 165 -20.01 -38.32 12.58
N ALA A 166 -18.70 -38.58 12.48
CA ALA A 166 -17.69 -37.54 12.38
C ALA A 166 -17.85 -36.69 11.11
N LEU A 167 -18.09 -37.32 9.95
CA LEU A 167 -18.39 -36.62 8.70
C LEU A 167 -19.62 -35.71 8.83
N MET A 168 -20.73 -36.24 9.34
CA MET A 168 -21.96 -35.47 9.52
C MET A 168 -21.82 -34.35 10.56
N LEU A 169 -21.05 -34.59 11.63
CA LEU A 169 -20.69 -33.53 12.57
C LEU A 169 -19.79 -32.48 11.91
N GLY A 170 -18.88 -32.87 11.02
CA GLY A 170 -18.11 -31.93 10.22
C GLY A 170 -18.99 -31.09 9.28
N LEU A 171 -19.94 -31.72 8.59
CA LEU A 171 -20.92 -31.03 7.73
C LEU A 171 -21.79 -30.04 8.52
N PHE A 172 -22.19 -30.45 9.72
CA PHE A 172 -23.05 -29.64 10.57
C PHE A 172 -22.29 -28.52 11.27
N LEU A 173 -21.12 -28.81 11.83
CA LEU A 173 -20.31 -27.87 12.59
C LEU A 173 -19.37 -27.04 11.69
N GLY A 174 -19.24 -27.37 10.41
CA GLY A 174 -18.51 -26.55 9.43
C GLY A 174 -19.10 -25.15 9.27
N ASN A 175 -20.39 -24.99 9.57
CA ASN A 175 -21.09 -23.69 9.60
C ASN A 175 -20.56 -22.76 10.70
N ILE A 176 -19.97 -23.32 11.76
CA ILE A 176 -19.30 -22.54 12.80
C ILE A 176 -18.08 -21.90 12.15
N GLY A 177 -17.93 -20.58 12.15
CA GLY A 177 -16.78 -19.91 11.53
C GLY A 177 -17.14 -18.84 10.51
N ILE A 178 -18.19 -19.04 9.70
CA ILE A 178 -18.55 -18.11 8.62
C ILE A 178 -18.97 -16.74 9.16
N GLY A 179 -19.74 -16.72 10.25
CA GLY A 179 -20.17 -15.49 10.91
C GLY A 179 -19.20 -14.97 11.97
N CYS A 180 -17.99 -15.52 12.05
CA CYS A 180 -16.99 -15.03 12.99
C CYS A 180 -16.31 -13.79 12.42
N PRO A 181 -16.00 -12.77 13.24
CA PRO A 181 -15.30 -11.57 12.82
C PRO A 181 -13.81 -11.83 12.62
N HIS A 182 -13.45 -12.84 11.83
CA HIS A 182 -12.10 -12.97 11.32
C HIS A 182 -11.93 -11.89 10.25
N PRO A 183 -11.01 -10.91 10.39
CA PRO A 183 -10.94 -9.75 9.49
C PRO A 183 -10.78 -10.11 8.00
N ALA A 184 -10.07 -11.19 7.68
CA ALA A 184 -9.86 -11.60 6.28
C ALA A 184 -11.06 -12.34 5.67
N THR A 185 -11.98 -12.89 6.47
CA THR A 185 -13.09 -13.71 5.92
C THR A 185 -14.11 -12.87 5.16
N PRO A 186 -14.57 -11.71 5.67
CA PRO A 186 -15.34 -10.77 4.88
C PRO A 186 -14.64 -10.35 3.59
N PHE A 187 -13.33 -10.13 3.60
CA PHE A 187 -12.58 -9.75 2.40
C PHE A 187 -12.59 -10.85 1.31
N ILE A 188 -12.36 -12.10 1.71
CA ILE A 188 -12.45 -13.25 0.80
C ILE A 188 -13.89 -13.42 0.28
N LEU A 189 -14.90 -13.28 1.14
CA LEU A 189 -16.31 -13.33 0.74
C LEU A 189 -16.68 -12.20 -0.23
N THR A 190 -16.17 -10.98 -0.02
CA THR A 190 -16.38 -9.86 -0.93
C THR A 190 -15.83 -10.23 -2.30
N ARG A 191 -14.56 -10.68 -2.36
CA ARG A 191 -13.95 -11.08 -3.63
C ARG A 191 -14.80 -12.10 -4.38
N ILE A 192 -15.24 -13.14 -3.69
CA ILE A 192 -16.10 -14.19 -4.25
C ILE A 192 -17.44 -13.63 -4.74
N ALA A 193 -18.09 -12.78 -3.94
CA ALA A 193 -19.36 -12.16 -4.33
C ALA A 193 -19.19 -11.26 -5.57
N THR A 194 -18.12 -10.46 -5.60
CA THR A 194 -17.85 -9.53 -6.70
C THR A 194 -17.41 -10.21 -7.99
N SER A 195 -16.73 -11.36 -7.92
CA SER A 195 -16.37 -12.10 -9.12
C SER A 195 -17.57 -12.82 -9.73
N GLY A 196 -18.54 -13.24 -8.90
CA GLY A 196 -19.71 -13.98 -9.34
C GLY A 196 -19.40 -15.38 -9.89
N ASP A 197 -18.13 -15.81 -9.87
CA ASP A 197 -17.67 -17.09 -10.39
C ASP A 197 -17.80 -18.17 -9.30
N ILE A 198 -18.63 -19.16 -9.59
CA ILE A 198 -18.93 -20.27 -8.68
C ILE A 198 -17.69 -21.13 -8.41
N TYR A 199 -16.86 -21.37 -9.42
CA TYR A 199 -15.64 -22.16 -9.28
C TYR A 199 -14.60 -21.42 -8.45
N GLU A 200 -14.44 -20.11 -8.70
CA GLU A 200 -13.58 -19.25 -7.88
C GLU A 200 -14.04 -19.24 -6.42
N GLY A 201 -15.34 -19.05 -6.19
CA GLY A 201 -15.95 -19.10 -4.87
C GLY A 201 -15.69 -20.42 -4.15
N TRP A 202 -15.97 -21.54 -4.82
CA TRP A 202 -15.72 -22.88 -4.31
C TRP A 202 -14.26 -23.08 -3.92
N LEU A 203 -13.33 -22.71 -4.81
CA LEU A 203 -11.91 -22.99 -4.65
C LEU A 203 -11.27 -22.11 -3.57
N LEU A 204 -11.60 -20.81 -3.51
CA LEU A 204 -11.12 -19.93 -2.45
C LEU A 204 -11.54 -20.42 -1.07
N PHE A 205 -12.80 -20.80 -0.89
CA PHE A 205 -13.26 -21.34 0.40
C PHE A 205 -12.84 -22.78 0.66
N PHE A 206 -12.56 -23.57 -0.38
CA PHE A 206 -11.89 -24.87 -0.24
C PHE A 206 -10.50 -24.70 0.38
N VAL A 207 -9.68 -23.81 -0.17
CA VAL A 207 -8.34 -23.51 0.35
C VAL A 207 -8.41 -22.95 1.77
N HIS A 208 -9.37 -22.07 2.05
CA HIS A 208 -9.66 -21.57 3.40
C HIS A 208 -9.93 -22.72 4.38
N ALA A 209 -10.77 -23.67 3.98
CA ALA A 209 -11.13 -24.80 4.80
C ALA A 209 -9.96 -25.76 5.05
N ILE A 210 -9.09 -25.97 4.06
CA ILE A 210 -7.87 -26.77 4.25
C ILE A 210 -6.96 -26.11 5.29
N GLY A 211 -6.74 -24.79 5.19
CA GLY A 211 -5.99 -24.03 6.20
C GLY A 211 -6.57 -24.24 7.60
N ARG A 212 -7.90 -24.26 7.73
CA ARG A 212 -8.58 -24.50 9.01
C ARG A 212 -8.46 -25.94 9.53
N ILE A 213 -8.48 -26.93 8.64
CA ILE A 213 -8.49 -28.35 9.04
C ILE A 213 -7.11 -28.84 9.48
N LEU A 214 -6.02 -28.32 8.93
CA LEU A 214 -4.68 -28.77 9.27
C LEU A 214 -4.34 -28.65 10.77
N PRO A 215 -4.58 -27.51 11.46
CA PRO A 215 -4.39 -27.42 12.90
C PRO A 215 -5.30 -28.36 13.70
N LEU A 216 -6.54 -28.60 13.26
CA LEU A 216 -7.45 -29.54 13.94
C LEU A 216 -6.98 -30.99 13.81
N LEU A 217 -6.49 -31.38 12.62
CA LEU A 217 -5.89 -32.69 12.41
C LEU A 217 -4.64 -32.87 13.28
N LEU A 218 -3.80 -31.84 13.40
CA LEU A 218 -2.64 -31.85 14.28
C LEU A 218 -3.07 -32.08 15.75
N LEU A 219 -4.06 -31.34 16.25
CA LEU A 219 -4.58 -31.51 17.62
C LEU A 219 -5.20 -32.90 17.83
N ALA A 220 -5.93 -33.44 16.85
CA ALA A 220 -6.52 -34.77 16.92
C ALA A 220 -5.45 -35.86 16.95
N ILE A 221 -4.42 -35.73 16.11
CA ILE A 221 -3.26 -36.62 16.08
C ILE A 221 -2.51 -36.62 17.41
N LEU A 222 -2.27 -35.44 17.99
CA LEU A 222 -1.68 -35.31 19.33
C LEU A 222 -2.54 -36.01 20.39
N GLY A 223 -3.85 -35.84 20.35
CA GLY A 223 -4.78 -36.55 21.23
C GLY A 223 -4.73 -38.07 21.07
N ILE A 224 -4.68 -38.58 19.84
CA ILE A 224 -4.60 -40.03 19.53
C ILE A 224 -3.34 -40.66 20.14
N ILE A 225 -2.21 -39.95 20.15
CA ILE A 225 -0.95 -40.44 20.74
C ILE A 225 -0.83 -40.16 22.25
N GLY A 226 -1.86 -39.60 22.87
CA GLY A 226 -1.94 -39.37 24.32
C GLY A 226 -1.47 -38.00 24.80
N VAL A 227 -1.22 -37.04 23.90
CA VAL A 227 -0.84 -35.66 24.25
C VAL A 227 -2.10 -34.82 24.44
N ASN A 228 -2.31 -34.30 25.65
CA ASN A 228 -3.47 -33.46 25.96
C ASN A 228 -3.21 -31.97 25.63
N ALA A 229 -3.24 -31.65 24.33
CA ALA A 229 -3.06 -30.29 23.83
C ALA A 229 -4.22 -29.33 24.18
N LEU A 230 -5.38 -29.85 24.60
CA LEU A 230 -6.56 -29.04 24.94
C LEU A 230 -6.56 -28.53 26.39
N SER A 231 -5.71 -29.08 27.26
CA SER A 231 -5.68 -28.73 28.70
C SER A 231 -5.45 -27.23 28.97
N PHE A 232 -4.52 -26.60 28.26
CA PHE A 232 -4.27 -25.16 28.35
C PHE A 232 -5.50 -24.33 27.94
N VAL A 233 -6.16 -24.73 26.85
CA VAL A 233 -7.34 -24.06 26.32
C VAL A 233 -8.51 -24.16 27.29
N VAL A 234 -8.75 -25.33 27.87
CA VAL A 234 -9.83 -25.55 28.86
C VAL A 234 -9.60 -24.71 30.11
N THR A 235 -8.37 -24.68 30.62
CA THR A 235 -8.03 -23.94 31.86
C THR A 235 -8.16 -22.42 31.71
N HIS A 236 -8.04 -21.90 30.49
CA HIS A 236 -8.13 -20.46 30.19
C HIS A 236 -9.40 -20.07 29.44
N LYS A 237 -10.33 -21.00 29.22
CA LYS A 237 -11.52 -20.82 28.39
C LYS A 237 -12.27 -19.51 28.66
N GLU A 238 -12.63 -19.24 29.92
CA GLU A 238 -13.39 -18.04 30.28
C GLU A 238 -12.64 -16.74 29.97
N LYS A 239 -11.31 -16.72 30.18
CA LYS A 239 -10.49 -15.55 29.87
C LYS A 239 -10.39 -15.33 28.36
N ILE A 240 -10.23 -16.42 27.60
CA ILE A 240 -10.19 -16.38 26.14
C ILE A 240 -11.54 -15.88 25.60
N GLU A 241 -12.66 -16.47 26.02
CA GLU A 241 -14.02 -16.07 25.62
C GLU A 241 -14.30 -14.58 25.91
N ARG A 242 -13.87 -14.07 27.06
CA ARG A 242 -14.03 -12.63 27.37
C ARG A 242 -13.13 -11.72 26.54
N ALA A 243 -11.83 -12.04 26.46
CA ALA A 243 -10.87 -11.21 25.74
C ALA A 243 -11.27 -11.09 24.26
N THR A 244 -11.66 -12.21 23.68
CA THR A 244 -12.12 -12.28 22.30
C THR A 244 -13.52 -11.70 22.13
N GLY A 245 -14.46 -11.89 23.06
CA GLY A 245 -15.75 -11.19 23.07
C GLY A 245 -15.57 -9.68 22.95
N TRP A 246 -14.66 -9.10 23.73
CA TRP A 246 -14.32 -7.68 23.62
C TRP A 246 -13.61 -7.34 22.30
N GLY A 247 -12.63 -8.12 21.86
CA GLY A 247 -12.00 -7.92 20.55
C GLY A 247 -13.00 -7.93 19.40
N MET A 248 -13.99 -8.83 19.46
CA MET A 248 -15.07 -8.92 18.48
C MET A 248 -15.99 -7.70 18.52
N VAL A 249 -16.26 -7.07 19.67
CA VAL A 249 -17.01 -5.80 19.74
C VAL A 249 -16.32 -4.73 18.90
N PHE A 250 -14.99 -4.61 19.02
CA PHE A 250 -14.23 -3.59 18.28
C PHE A 250 -14.24 -3.86 16.77
N VAL A 251 -13.87 -5.09 16.37
CA VAL A 251 -13.82 -5.48 14.96
C VAL A 251 -15.22 -5.45 14.31
N ALA A 252 -16.24 -5.95 14.99
CA ALA A 252 -17.60 -5.93 14.48
C ALA A 252 -18.17 -4.52 14.40
N GLY A 253 -17.89 -3.66 15.39
CA GLY A 253 -18.27 -2.25 15.34
C GLY A 253 -17.63 -1.52 14.16
N PHE A 254 -16.36 -1.82 13.87
CA PHE A 254 -15.66 -1.30 12.70
C PHE A 254 -16.28 -1.77 11.38
N ILE A 255 -16.47 -3.09 11.20
CA ILE A 255 -17.08 -3.68 9.99
C ILE A 255 -18.51 -3.16 9.80
N LEU A 256 -19.28 -3.02 10.88
CA LEU A 256 -20.63 -2.46 10.82
C LEU A 256 -20.63 -0.99 10.36
N THR A 257 -19.64 -0.21 10.82
CA THR A 257 -19.47 1.18 10.40
C THR A 257 -19.06 1.26 8.93
N LEU A 258 -18.13 0.41 8.48
CA LEU A 258 -17.77 0.28 7.06
C LEU A 258 -18.99 -0.05 6.18
N GLY A 259 -19.87 -0.94 6.63
CA GLY A 259 -21.08 -1.30 5.88
C GLY A 259 -22.10 -0.16 5.75
N LEU A 260 -22.17 0.74 6.74
CA LEU A 260 -23.09 1.88 6.72
C LEU A 260 -22.49 3.10 6.00
N PHE A 261 -21.21 3.37 6.18
CA PHE A 261 -20.56 4.61 5.77
C PHE A 261 -19.54 4.45 4.64
N SER A 262 -19.43 3.25 4.06
CA SER A 262 -18.51 2.86 2.99
C SER A 262 -17.03 2.85 3.36
N HIS A 263 -16.20 2.43 2.41
CA HIS A 263 -14.74 2.52 2.49
C HIS A 263 -14.26 3.98 2.50
N ASP A 264 -14.99 4.89 1.86
CA ASP A 264 -14.61 6.30 1.76
C ASP A 264 -14.65 6.98 3.12
N TRP A 265 -15.58 6.58 4.01
CA TRP A 265 -15.54 7.00 5.41
C TRP A 265 -14.24 6.57 6.11
N TRP A 266 -13.78 5.34 5.88
CA TRP A 266 -12.55 4.84 6.49
C TRP A 266 -11.35 5.71 6.10
N VAL A 267 -11.27 6.09 4.82
CA VAL A 267 -10.25 7.02 4.31
C VAL A 267 -10.45 8.43 4.90
N ASN A 268 -11.61 9.05 4.69
CA ASN A 268 -11.91 10.43 5.06
C ASN A 268 -11.92 10.67 6.58
N SER A 269 -12.05 9.62 7.39
CA SER A 269 -11.97 9.70 8.86
C SER A 269 -10.55 9.94 9.39
N GLY A 270 -9.52 9.83 8.55
CA GLY A 270 -8.11 9.90 8.93
C GLY A 270 -7.59 8.66 9.66
N GLN A 271 -8.46 7.68 9.92
CA GLN A 271 -8.06 6.43 10.57
C GLN A 271 -7.26 5.54 9.63
N HIS A 272 -7.57 5.53 8.32
CA HIS A 272 -6.75 4.87 7.30
C HIS A 272 -5.31 5.38 7.32
N THR A 273 -5.12 6.69 7.21
CA THR A 273 -3.79 7.33 7.21
C THR A 273 -3.00 7.02 8.47
N LEU A 274 -3.64 7.06 9.65
CA LEU A 274 -2.98 6.64 10.90
C LEU A 274 -2.56 5.16 10.86
N PHE A 275 -3.44 4.28 10.39
CA PHE A 275 -3.14 2.85 10.33
C PHE A 275 -2.00 2.56 9.35
N GLU A 276 -2.00 3.25 8.21
CA GLU A 276 -0.95 3.18 7.20
C GLU A 276 0.40 3.67 7.75
N GLU A 277 0.44 4.78 8.49
CA GLU A 277 1.66 5.25 9.16
C GLU A 277 2.21 4.23 10.18
N ILE A 278 1.32 3.62 10.97
CA ILE A 278 1.68 2.65 12.00
C ILE A 278 2.18 1.35 11.38
N VAL A 279 1.46 0.84 10.38
CA VAL A 279 1.74 -0.46 9.75
C VAL A 279 2.81 -0.32 8.65
N GLN A 280 3.12 0.90 8.22
CA GLN A 280 3.88 1.19 7.01
C GLN A 280 3.26 0.49 5.81
N GLU A 281 1.92 0.50 5.73
CA GLU A 281 1.17 -0.24 4.71
C GLU A 281 1.63 0.14 3.31
N GLN A 282 1.79 1.43 3.00
CA GLN A 282 2.33 1.90 1.72
C GLN A 282 3.64 1.20 1.33
N ARG A 283 4.58 1.00 2.26
CA ARG A 283 5.83 0.28 1.95
C ARG A 283 5.58 -1.18 1.63
N PHE A 284 4.67 -1.82 2.34
CA PHE A 284 4.31 -3.22 2.14
C PHE A 284 3.50 -3.43 0.85
N THR A 285 2.49 -2.59 0.59
CA THR A 285 1.61 -2.66 -0.58
C THR A 285 2.32 -2.18 -1.84
N THR A 286 3.19 -1.16 -1.76
CA THR A 286 4.09 -0.77 -2.87
C THR A 286 5.11 -1.85 -3.15
N SER A 287 5.76 -2.43 -2.13
CA SER A 287 6.64 -3.60 -2.34
C SER A 287 5.87 -4.78 -2.95
N ILE A 288 4.61 -4.98 -2.59
CA ILE A 288 3.77 -6.04 -3.14
C ILE A 288 3.33 -5.71 -4.58
N ALA A 289 2.93 -4.46 -4.87
CA ALA A 289 2.47 -3.99 -6.17
C ALA A 289 3.60 -3.96 -7.21
N GLU A 290 4.77 -3.42 -6.81
CA GLU A 290 6.01 -3.43 -7.60
C GLU A 290 6.41 -4.84 -7.97
N ASN A 291 6.37 -5.74 -6.98
CA ASN A 291 6.72 -7.11 -7.26
C ASN A 291 5.61 -7.78 -8.13
N LEU A 292 4.31 -7.55 -7.85
CA LEU A 292 3.11 -8.02 -8.61
C LEU A 292 2.95 -7.43 -10.01
N GLY A 293 3.75 -6.45 -10.40
CA GLY A 293 3.59 -5.76 -11.69
C GLY A 293 2.21 -5.13 -11.87
N VAL A 294 1.52 -4.83 -10.76
CA VAL A 294 0.26 -4.07 -10.77
C VAL A 294 0.57 -2.63 -10.43
N GLU A 295 -0.14 -1.72 -11.09
CA GLU A 295 -0.04 -0.29 -10.83
C GLU A 295 -0.18 0.00 -9.33
N ASN A 296 0.60 0.95 -8.80
CA ASN A 296 0.50 1.37 -7.40
C ASN A 296 -0.91 1.93 -7.13
N VAL A 297 -1.81 1.07 -6.64
CA VAL A 297 -3.24 1.39 -6.42
C VAL A 297 -3.44 2.34 -5.24
N HIS A 298 -2.41 2.56 -4.40
CA HIS A 298 -2.46 3.49 -3.28
C HIS A 298 -2.05 4.90 -3.71
N ARG A 299 -2.97 5.64 -4.31
CA ARG A 299 -2.90 7.10 -4.41
C ARG A 299 -4.00 7.69 -3.52
N HIS A 300 -3.63 8.59 -2.60
CA HIS A 300 -4.61 9.42 -1.91
C HIS A 300 -5.17 10.42 -2.93
N GLY A 301 -6.33 10.09 -3.51
CA GLY A 301 -7.08 11.02 -4.34
C GLY A 301 -7.78 12.08 -3.49
N PRO A 302 -8.33 13.14 -4.12
CA PRO A 302 -9.15 14.13 -3.43
C PRO A 302 -10.31 13.44 -2.69
N ILE A 303 -10.82 14.07 -1.62
CA ILE A 303 -11.89 13.57 -0.74
C ILE A 303 -12.98 12.89 -1.58
N ALA A 304 -13.00 11.55 -1.56
CA ALA A 304 -13.96 10.79 -2.36
C ALA A 304 -15.37 11.07 -1.84
N VAL A 305 -16.34 11.27 -2.74
CA VAL A 305 -17.76 11.41 -2.39
C VAL A 305 -18.26 10.06 -1.85
N PRO A 306 -18.55 9.93 -0.55
CA PRO A 306 -18.79 8.61 0.03
C PRO A 306 -20.10 8.00 -0.44
N GLN A 307 -20.03 6.78 -1.00
CA GLN A 307 -21.22 5.99 -1.35
C GLN A 307 -21.77 5.27 -0.12
N THR A 308 -22.33 6.03 0.81
CA THR A 308 -22.89 5.50 2.06
C THR A 308 -24.17 4.71 1.81
N LEU A 309 -24.50 3.80 2.73
CA LEU A 309 -25.76 3.08 2.70
C LEU A 309 -26.86 3.96 3.31
N PHE A 310 -28.02 4.03 2.65
CA PHE A 310 -29.17 4.86 3.06
C PHE A 310 -28.90 6.37 3.04
N ASP A 311 -27.95 6.84 2.22
CA ASP A 311 -27.61 8.26 2.07
C ASP A 311 -27.26 8.95 3.40
N LEU A 312 -26.64 8.19 4.32
CA LEU A 312 -26.24 8.71 5.62
C LEU A 312 -25.06 9.68 5.48
N PRO A 313 -25.01 10.79 6.25
CA PRO A 313 -23.84 11.65 6.28
C PRO A 313 -22.61 10.89 6.78
N TRP A 314 -21.56 10.81 5.96
CA TRP A 314 -20.35 10.03 6.26
C TRP A 314 -19.63 10.51 7.53
N GLN A 315 -19.76 11.79 7.89
CA GLN A 315 -19.18 12.38 9.10
C GLN A 315 -19.75 11.75 10.38
N LEU A 316 -20.95 11.17 10.32
CA LEU A 316 -21.53 10.42 11.43
C LEU A 316 -20.83 9.08 11.68
N GLY A 317 -20.02 8.59 10.75
CA GLY A 317 -19.36 7.29 10.89
C GLY A 317 -18.45 7.20 12.11
N ASN A 318 -17.66 8.25 12.41
CA ASN A 318 -16.80 8.24 13.60
C ASN A 318 -17.61 8.28 14.89
N TRP A 319 -18.70 9.06 14.93
CA TRP A 319 -19.63 9.09 16.05
C TRP A 319 -20.29 7.73 16.26
N PHE A 320 -20.76 7.12 15.17
CA PHE A 320 -21.35 5.80 15.19
C PHE A 320 -20.36 4.74 15.67
N LEU A 321 -19.11 4.76 15.18
CA LEU A 321 -18.05 3.85 15.61
C LEU A 321 -17.79 3.94 17.11
N VAL A 322 -17.57 5.16 17.62
CA VAL A 322 -17.35 5.38 19.05
C VAL A 322 -18.58 4.93 19.85
N PHE A 323 -19.79 5.23 19.38
CA PHE A 323 -21.02 4.79 20.02
C PHE A 323 -21.10 3.26 20.13
N VAL A 324 -20.87 2.51 19.03
CA VAL A 324 -20.93 1.05 19.06
C VAL A 324 -19.79 0.43 19.86
N TRP A 325 -18.63 1.06 19.97
CA TRP A 325 -17.56 0.56 20.85
C TRP A 325 -17.84 0.82 22.34
N VAL A 326 -18.43 1.96 22.67
CA VAL A 326 -18.64 2.42 24.05
C VAL A 326 -19.93 1.86 24.66
N LEU A 327 -20.98 1.66 23.85
CA LEU A 327 -22.30 1.17 24.29
C LEU A 327 -22.23 -0.09 25.18
N PRO A 328 -21.45 -1.14 24.84
CA PRO A 328 -21.40 -2.37 25.63
C PRO A 328 -20.80 -2.17 27.03
N PHE A 329 -19.85 -1.24 27.19
CA PHE A 329 -19.26 -0.89 28.50
C PHE A 329 -20.31 -0.24 29.42
N TRP A 330 -21.05 0.73 28.90
CA TRP A 330 -22.12 1.39 29.66
C TRP A 330 -23.30 0.48 29.93
N TRP A 331 -23.61 -0.43 29.01
CA TRP A 331 -24.59 -1.47 29.24
C TRP A 331 -24.15 -2.41 30.37
N TYR A 332 -22.90 -2.88 30.34
CA TYR A 332 -22.32 -3.68 31.42
C TYR A 332 -22.40 -2.96 32.77
N TYR A 333 -22.00 -1.70 32.82
CA TYR A 333 -22.07 -0.85 34.01
C TYR A 333 -23.50 -0.76 34.57
N ARG A 334 -24.48 -0.41 33.71
CA ARG A 334 -25.90 -0.28 34.11
C ARG A 334 -26.44 -1.59 34.65
N ARG A 335 -26.11 -2.72 34.03
CA ARG A 335 -26.56 -4.04 34.49
C ARG A 335 -25.96 -4.43 35.85
N LYS A 336 -24.68 -4.13 36.08
CA LYS A 336 -24.03 -4.36 37.38
C LYS A 336 -24.57 -3.44 38.47
N LYS A 337 -24.82 -2.18 38.15
CA LYS A 337 -25.45 -1.22 39.07
C LYS A 337 -26.87 -1.65 39.46
N ALA A 338 -27.67 -2.11 38.50
CA ALA A 338 -29.03 -2.59 38.75
C ALA A 338 -29.08 -3.86 39.61
N GLY A 339 -28.10 -4.76 39.46
CA GLY A 339 -28.01 -5.99 40.25
C GLY A 339 -27.42 -5.82 41.66
N LEU A 340 -26.96 -4.61 42.01
CA LEU A 340 -26.25 -4.36 43.27
C LEU A 340 -27.12 -4.62 44.51
N SER A 341 -28.41 -4.26 44.46
CA SER A 341 -29.35 -4.46 45.57
C SER A 341 -29.64 -5.92 45.88
N ALA A 342 -29.30 -6.84 44.98
CA ALA A 342 -29.49 -8.29 45.17
C ALA A 342 -28.30 -8.98 45.86
N LEU A 343 -27.21 -8.24 46.16
CA LEU A 343 -26.00 -8.77 46.80
C LEU A 343 -26.01 -8.53 48.33
N PRO A 344 -25.29 -9.35 49.11
CA PRO A 344 -25.04 -9.10 50.53
C PRO A 344 -24.35 -7.75 50.81
N ASP A 345 -24.56 -7.14 51.98
CA ASP A 345 -24.10 -5.77 52.31
C ASP A 345 -22.57 -5.58 52.27
N ASP A 346 -21.81 -6.63 52.62
CA ASP A 346 -20.36 -6.66 52.52
C ASP A 346 -19.89 -6.66 51.05
N GLU A 347 -20.53 -7.47 50.20
CA GLU A 347 -20.27 -7.46 48.76
C GLU A 347 -20.72 -6.16 48.09
N GLN A 348 -21.84 -5.58 48.53
CA GLN A 348 -22.32 -4.29 48.02
C GLN A 348 -21.29 -3.18 48.21
N ARG A 349 -20.64 -3.09 49.38
CA ARG A 349 -19.60 -2.08 49.63
C ARG A 349 -18.43 -2.21 48.65
N VAL A 350 -17.95 -3.44 48.44
CA VAL A 350 -16.87 -3.73 47.49
C VAL A 350 -17.28 -3.34 46.06
N TRP A 351 -18.49 -3.70 45.65
CA TRP A 351 -19.00 -3.39 44.32
C TRP A 351 -19.29 -1.91 44.11
N ARG A 352 -19.70 -1.14 45.13
CA ARG A 352 -19.86 0.32 45.01
C ARG A 352 -18.54 1.00 44.71
N ALA A 353 -17.46 0.62 45.39
CA ALA A 353 -16.12 1.12 45.08
C ALA A 353 -15.71 0.77 43.65
N LYS A 354 -15.86 -0.51 43.24
CA LYS A 354 -15.57 -0.95 41.87
C LYS A 354 -16.39 -0.21 40.82
N LEU A 355 -17.70 -0.03 41.04
CA LEU A 355 -18.57 0.69 40.11
C LEU A 355 -18.16 2.16 39.98
N THR A 356 -17.72 2.79 41.06
CA THR A 356 -17.22 4.17 41.01
C THR A 356 -15.97 4.27 40.15
N THR A 357 -15.02 3.34 40.33
CA THR A 357 -13.82 3.26 39.47
C THR A 357 -14.18 2.96 38.02
N LEU A 358 -15.06 1.99 37.76
CA LEU A 358 -15.51 1.64 36.40
C LEU A 358 -16.18 2.83 35.71
N PHE A 359 -17.01 3.58 36.44
CA PHE A 359 -17.69 4.76 35.91
C PHE A 359 -16.70 5.80 35.40
N TRP A 360 -15.71 6.18 36.21
CA TRP A 360 -14.69 7.14 35.81
C TRP A 360 -13.79 6.62 34.68
N ASN A 361 -13.42 5.34 34.71
CA ASN A 361 -12.66 4.71 33.63
C ASN A 361 -13.44 4.73 32.31
N TYR A 362 -14.75 4.46 32.34
CA TYR A 362 -15.58 4.48 31.14
C TYR A 362 -15.83 5.89 30.62
N ILE A 363 -15.96 6.89 31.51
CA ILE A 363 -15.97 8.31 31.11
C ILE A 363 -14.66 8.68 30.42
N LEU A 364 -13.52 8.37 31.04
CA LEU A 364 -12.21 8.71 30.49
C LEU A 364 -11.96 8.01 29.15
N LEU A 365 -12.32 6.73 29.03
CA LEU A 365 -12.26 5.99 27.77
C LEU A 365 -13.16 6.62 26.70
N THR A 366 -14.40 6.99 27.05
CA THR A 366 -15.34 7.62 26.11
C THR A 366 -14.81 8.97 25.64
N ALA A 367 -14.32 9.81 26.56
CA ALA A 367 -13.73 11.11 26.25
C ALA A 367 -12.48 10.98 25.38
N LEU A 368 -11.61 9.99 25.67
CA LEU A 368 -10.42 9.71 24.86
C LEU A 368 -10.79 9.26 23.45
N LEU A 369 -11.76 8.36 23.29
CA LEU A 369 -12.21 7.90 21.98
C LEU A 369 -12.87 9.02 21.17
N LEU A 370 -13.68 9.87 21.82
CA LEU A 370 -14.24 11.06 21.15
C LEU A 370 -13.14 12.03 20.74
N LEU A 371 -12.21 12.36 21.62
CA LEU A 371 -11.09 13.25 21.30
C LEU A 371 -10.26 12.68 20.15
N LEU A 372 -9.89 11.41 20.19
CA LEU A 372 -9.02 10.80 19.18
C LEU A 372 -9.76 10.58 17.86
N VAL A 373 -10.84 9.79 17.88
CA VAL A 373 -11.51 9.29 16.67
C VAL A 373 -12.42 10.34 16.04
N VAL A 374 -13.09 11.17 16.83
CA VAL A 374 -14.03 12.17 16.29
C VAL A 374 -13.35 13.49 15.99
N TYR A 375 -12.35 13.91 16.78
CA TYR A 375 -11.72 15.22 16.64
C TYR A 375 -10.32 15.15 16.02
N VAL A 376 -9.36 14.51 16.69
CA VAL A 376 -7.93 14.56 16.31
C VAL A 376 -7.68 13.94 14.93
N LEU A 377 -8.16 12.71 14.67
CA LEU A 377 -7.86 12.02 13.41
C LEU A 377 -8.48 12.69 12.18
N PRO A 378 -9.78 13.06 12.19
CA PRO A 378 -10.36 13.80 11.06
C PRO A 378 -9.70 15.17 10.87
N THR A 379 -9.39 15.89 11.95
CA THR A 379 -8.74 17.20 11.86
C THR A 379 -7.34 17.09 11.28
N ARG A 380 -6.57 16.08 11.71
CA ARG A 380 -5.23 15.82 11.18
C ARG A 380 -5.28 15.48 9.69
N PHE A 381 -6.20 14.60 9.29
CA PHE A 381 -6.41 14.24 7.89
C PHE A 381 -6.88 15.44 7.05
N TYR A 382 -7.79 16.25 7.58
CA TYR A 382 -8.26 17.47 6.93
C TYR A 382 -7.13 18.50 6.77
N GLN A 383 -6.29 18.70 7.79
CA GLN A 383 -5.12 19.58 7.68
C GLN A 383 -4.09 19.08 6.67
N GLN A 384 -3.86 17.77 6.60
CA GLN A 384 -2.96 17.17 5.63
C GLN A 384 -3.50 17.28 4.20
N SER A 385 -4.78 16.92 4.00
CA SER A 385 -5.45 17.07 2.71
C SER A 385 -5.60 18.53 2.29
N LEU A 386 -5.79 19.47 3.23
CA LEU A 386 -5.75 20.90 2.95
C LEU A 386 -4.34 21.39 2.60
N SER A 387 -3.27 20.86 3.22
CA SER A 387 -1.92 21.23 2.80
C SER A 387 -1.61 20.71 1.39
N GLU A 388 -2.12 19.54 1.02
CA GLU A 388 -2.02 18.98 -0.33
C GLU A 388 -2.96 19.71 -1.31
N SER A 389 -4.16 20.12 -0.87
CA SER A 389 -5.14 20.83 -1.70
C SER A 389 -4.84 22.31 -1.82
N MET A 390 -4.23 22.99 -0.84
CA MET A 390 -3.75 24.37 -0.97
C MET A 390 -2.54 24.44 -1.90
N MET A 391 -1.71 23.40 -1.94
CA MET A 391 -0.73 23.24 -3.03
C MET A 391 -1.38 23.01 -4.41
N HIS A 392 -2.67 22.66 -4.48
CA HIS A 392 -3.44 22.51 -5.73
C HIS A 392 -4.39 23.70 -6.02
N ASP A 393 -4.96 24.37 -5.01
CA ASP A 393 -5.91 25.49 -5.13
C ASP A 393 -5.18 26.81 -5.38
N ASP A 394 -3.94 26.98 -4.90
CA ASP A 394 -3.10 28.11 -5.32
C ASP A 394 -2.77 28.03 -6.83
N ALA A 395 -2.96 26.85 -7.47
CA ALA A 395 -2.87 26.67 -8.92
C ALA A 395 -4.22 26.85 -9.65
N GLU A 396 -5.37 26.81 -8.97
CA GLU A 396 -6.71 26.97 -9.59
C GLU A 396 -7.37 28.33 -9.29
N THR A 397 -7.04 28.99 -8.16
CA THR A 397 -7.69 30.24 -7.72
C THR A 397 -7.17 31.53 -8.39
N VAL A 398 -6.14 31.45 -9.23
CA VAL A 398 -5.74 32.58 -10.09
C VAL A 398 -6.74 32.79 -11.26
N ALA A 399 -7.67 31.86 -11.49
CA ALA A 399 -8.55 31.89 -12.67
C ALA A 399 -9.86 32.71 -12.54
N HIS A 400 -10.30 33.17 -11.36
CA HIS A 400 -11.66 33.75 -11.21
C HIS A 400 -11.81 34.94 -10.25
N ALA A 401 -10.89 35.91 -10.27
CA ALA A 401 -11.19 37.25 -9.75
C ALA A 401 -10.69 38.31 -10.74
N HIS A 402 -11.65 39.00 -11.38
CA HIS A 402 -11.62 40.37 -11.93
C HIS A 402 -12.45 40.49 -13.22
N GLU A 403 -13.77 40.63 -13.09
CA GLU A 403 -14.58 41.42 -14.04
C GLU A 403 -14.99 42.72 -13.31
N ASP A 404 -14.29 43.81 -13.65
CA ASP A 404 -14.77 45.21 -13.76
C ASP A 404 -13.53 46.15 -13.90
N GLU A 405 -13.39 46.77 -15.08
CA GLU A 405 -12.33 47.69 -15.59
C GLU A 405 -12.12 49.01 -14.78
N PRO A 406 -11.15 49.91 -15.12
CA PRO A 406 -9.79 49.74 -15.69
C PRO A 406 -8.71 50.59 -14.94
N ASP A 407 -7.48 50.57 -15.49
CA ASP A 407 -6.34 51.49 -15.26
C ASP A 407 -5.52 51.35 -13.96
N ASP A 408 -4.29 50.82 -14.07
CA ASP A 408 -3.06 51.64 -14.13
C ASP A 408 -1.80 50.87 -13.64
N HIS A 409 -0.75 50.96 -14.43
CA HIS A 409 0.68 50.70 -14.16
C HIS A 409 1.16 49.42 -13.43
N GLY A 410 1.70 48.48 -14.24
CA GLY A 410 3.05 47.90 -14.07
C GLY A 410 3.22 46.73 -13.09
N MET A 411 3.72 45.58 -13.59
CA MET A 411 4.84 44.77 -13.05
C MET A 411 4.83 43.33 -13.59
N GLU A 412 6.05 42.83 -13.81
CA GLU A 412 6.59 41.46 -13.90
C GLU A 412 5.64 40.25 -14.00
N MET A 413 5.85 39.47 -15.07
CA MET A 413 5.27 38.14 -15.30
C MET A 413 6.25 37.06 -14.78
N GLY A 414 5.89 36.37 -13.70
CA GLY A 414 6.51 35.10 -13.29
C GLY A 414 5.62 33.93 -13.72
N GLY A 415 6.15 33.01 -14.52
CA GLY A 415 5.41 31.89 -15.09
C GLY A 415 5.30 30.68 -14.15
N ASP A 416 4.07 30.16 -14.00
CA ASP A 416 3.76 28.88 -13.38
C ASP A 416 4.34 27.70 -14.17
N GLN A 417 5.06 26.81 -13.49
CA GLN A 417 5.46 25.51 -14.04
C GLN A 417 4.53 24.40 -13.53
N VAL A 418 3.78 23.80 -14.45
CA VAL A 418 2.94 22.62 -14.22
C VAL A 418 3.84 21.40 -14.04
N HIS A 419 3.61 20.58 -13.00
CA HIS A 419 4.24 19.26 -12.86
C HIS A 419 3.80 18.33 -14.00
N ALA A 420 4.55 18.33 -15.11
CA ALA A 420 4.31 17.49 -16.26
C ALA A 420 4.69 16.02 -15.98
N THR A 421 3.88 15.08 -16.48
CA THR A 421 4.24 13.65 -16.50
C THR A 421 5.37 13.41 -17.50
N SER A 422 6.42 12.67 -17.13
CA SER A 422 7.57 12.38 -18.03
C SER A 422 7.52 10.96 -18.59
N ALA A 423 7.78 10.78 -19.89
CA ALA A 423 7.85 9.50 -20.57
C ALA A 423 9.17 9.35 -21.34
N TYR A 424 9.97 8.32 -21.02
CA TYR A 424 11.24 8.03 -21.69
C TYR A 424 11.10 6.91 -22.73
N HIS A 425 11.69 7.11 -23.89
CA HIS A 425 11.76 6.13 -24.98
C HIS A 425 13.13 6.15 -25.65
N GLU A 426 13.66 5.00 -26.06
CA GLU A 426 14.71 4.98 -27.07
C GLU A 426 14.07 5.15 -28.45
N GLU A 427 14.58 6.04 -29.30
CA GLU A 427 14.02 6.37 -30.62
C GLU A 427 13.74 5.11 -31.45
N VAL A 428 14.66 4.15 -31.39
CA VAL A 428 14.61 2.90 -32.17
C VAL A 428 13.51 1.95 -31.73
N ASP A 429 13.02 2.09 -30.50
CA ASP A 429 12.00 1.23 -29.90
C ASP A 429 10.57 1.80 -30.09
N VAL A 430 10.44 3.04 -30.58
CA VAL A 430 9.13 3.68 -30.80
C VAL A 430 8.51 3.20 -32.10
N THR A 431 7.55 2.28 -31.99
CA THR A 431 6.80 1.74 -33.15
C THR A 431 5.46 2.40 -33.39
N GLU A 432 4.88 3.09 -32.39
CA GLU A 432 3.55 3.73 -32.43
C GLU A 432 3.56 5.03 -31.64
N GLY A 433 2.66 5.98 -31.97
CA GLY A 433 2.51 7.27 -31.29
C GLY A 433 3.57 8.32 -31.66
N ALA A 434 3.71 9.35 -30.83
CA ALA A 434 4.66 10.44 -31.06
C ALA A 434 6.12 9.95 -30.99
N ALA A 435 6.94 10.40 -31.94
CA ALA A 435 8.37 10.13 -31.99
C ALA A 435 9.15 11.35 -32.48
N VAL A 436 10.45 11.37 -32.17
CA VAL A 436 11.41 12.31 -32.73
C VAL A 436 12.52 11.51 -33.41
N ASN A 437 12.66 11.67 -34.73
CA ASN A 437 13.73 11.05 -35.49
C ASN A 437 14.91 11.99 -35.67
N PHE A 438 16.09 11.58 -35.20
CA PHE A 438 17.30 12.38 -35.27
C PHE A 438 18.14 12.05 -36.51
N SER A 439 18.71 13.08 -37.13
CA SER A 439 19.70 12.94 -38.19
C SER A 439 20.67 14.12 -38.20
N VAL A 440 21.88 13.89 -38.72
CA VAL A 440 22.83 14.94 -39.07
C VAL A 440 22.73 15.15 -40.58
N ALA A 441 22.61 16.40 -41.04
CA ALA A 441 22.42 16.70 -42.45
C ALA A 441 23.57 16.18 -43.34
N LEU A 442 24.80 16.20 -42.81
CA LEU A 442 26.00 15.64 -43.44
C LEU A 442 26.64 14.65 -42.46
N ALA A 443 26.57 13.36 -42.78
CA ALA A 443 27.20 12.31 -41.98
C ALA A 443 28.46 11.76 -42.69
N PRO A 444 29.55 11.45 -41.97
CA PRO A 444 29.73 11.63 -40.52
C PRO A 444 29.91 13.11 -40.15
N ALA A 445 29.46 13.48 -38.95
CA ALA A 445 29.67 14.80 -38.38
C ALA A 445 31.16 15.04 -38.13
N GLN A 446 31.61 16.29 -38.21
CA GLN A 446 33.01 16.67 -37.98
C GLN A 446 33.12 17.64 -36.80
N ALA A 447 34.11 17.42 -35.94
CA ALA A 447 34.46 18.34 -34.85
C ALA A 447 34.95 19.67 -35.43
N GLU A 448 34.74 20.75 -34.67
CA GLU A 448 35.06 22.14 -35.04
C GLU A 448 34.33 22.69 -36.27
N ASN A 449 33.51 21.88 -36.94
CA ASN A 449 32.64 22.30 -38.03
C ASN A 449 31.24 22.63 -37.51
N ASN A 450 30.54 23.46 -38.27
CA ASN A 450 29.17 23.83 -37.97
C ASN A 450 28.21 22.80 -38.56
N GLU A 451 27.76 21.87 -37.74
CA GLU A 451 26.92 20.74 -38.13
C GLU A 451 25.44 21.08 -38.00
N ALA A 452 24.65 20.71 -39.00
CA ALA A 452 23.19 20.87 -38.96
C ALA A 452 22.54 19.62 -38.38
N LEU A 453 22.04 19.74 -37.16
CA LEU A 453 21.30 18.70 -36.44
C LEU A 453 19.81 18.85 -36.74
N LEU A 454 19.17 17.77 -37.17
CA LEU A 454 17.79 17.74 -37.64
C LEU A 454 16.96 16.75 -36.82
N PHE A 455 15.81 17.22 -36.32
CA PHE A 455 14.89 16.47 -35.47
C PHE A 455 13.50 16.48 -36.09
N TYR A 456 13.05 15.34 -36.60
CA TYR A 456 11.74 15.20 -37.23
C TYR A 456 10.72 14.67 -36.24
N VAL A 457 9.80 15.53 -35.81
CA VAL A 457 8.71 15.21 -34.89
C VAL A 457 7.50 14.69 -35.68
N ASN A 458 7.16 13.43 -35.45
CA ASN A 458 6.12 12.72 -36.20
C ASN A 458 5.28 11.81 -35.30
N ASP A 459 4.15 11.38 -35.83
CA ASP A 459 3.38 10.27 -35.29
C ASP A 459 3.73 9.01 -36.09
N LYS A 460 4.32 7.99 -35.45
CA LYS A 460 4.72 6.72 -36.08
C LYS A 460 3.53 5.88 -36.54
N THR A 461 2.40 5.98 -35.85
CA THR A 461 1.18 5.24 -36.21
C THR A 461 0.55 5.79 -37.48
N LEU A 462 0.51 7.13 -37.58
CA LEU A 462 -0.11 7.82 -38.72
C LEU A 462 0.89 8.10 -39.86
N GLY A 463 2.19 8.08 -39.57
CA GLY A 463 3.26 8.36 -40.54
C GLY A 463 3.31 9.84 -40.98
N VAL A 464 2.76 10.75 -40.19
CA VAL A 464 2.62 12.19 -40.53
C VAL A 464 3.35 13.07 -39.51
N PRO A 465 3.80 14.28 -39.90
CA PRO A 465 4.42 15.22 -38.96
C PRO A 465 3.42 15.70 -37.90
N ILE A 466 3.90 15.87 -36.67
CA ILE A 466 3.15 16.54 -35.62
C ILE A 466 3.30 18.06 -35.82
N ALA A 467 2.18 18.78 -35.80
CA ALA A 467 2.19 20.23 -35.98
C ALA A 467 2.91 20.92 -34.81
N THR A 468 3.79 21.88 -35.13
CA THR A 468 4.52 22.68 -34.12
C THR A 468 3.59 23.39 -33.13
N SER A 469 2.39 23.77 -33.55
CA SER A 469 1.37 24.38 -32.68
C SER A 469 0.83 23.44 -31.59
N SER A 470 0.99 22.12 -31.76
CA SER A 470 0.59 21.12 -30.78
C SER A 470 1.65 20.90 -29.71
N LEU A 471 2.88 21.38 -29.94
CA LEU A 471 3.99 21.29 -28.99
C LEU A 471 3.93 22.46 -28.02
N GLN A 472 3.77 22.15 -26.74
CA GLN A 472 3.71 23.12 -25.65
C GLN A 472 5.12 23.65 -25.35
N LEU A 473 5.19 24.87 -24.82
CA LEU A 473 6.45 25.39 -24.29
C LEU A 473 6.72 24.68 -22.96
N ASN A 474 7.89 24.07 -22.86
CA ASN A 474 8.47 23.65 -21.60
C ASN A 474 9.71 24.51 -21.39
N HIS A 475 9.85 25.17 -20.24
CA HIS A 475 10.98 26.07 -19.99
C HIS A 475 11.19 27.08 -21.15
N GLU A 476 10.15 27.78 -21.59
CA GLU A 476 10.21 28.79 -22.66
C GLU A 476 10.59 28.27 -24.07
N LYS A 477 10.92 26.99 -24.25
CA LYS A 477 11.30 26.38 -25.53
C LYS A 477 10.37 25.22 -25.89
N ARG A 478 10.28 24.88 -27.18
CA ARG A 478 9.43 23.76 -27.64
C ARG A 478 10.16 22.42 -27.65
N MET A 479 11.49 22.48 -27.75
CA MET A 479 12.34 21.31 -27.82
C MET A 479 13.63 21.60 -27.06
N HIS A 480 14.01 20.65 -26.20
CA HIS A 480 15.33 20.62 -25.57
C HIS A 480 16.10 19.45 -26.16
N VAL A 481 17.35 19.67 -26.55
CA VAL A 481 18.26 18.62 -26.97
C VAL A 481 19.47 18.64 -26.06
N LEU A 482 19.70 17.52 -25.41
CA LEU A 482 20.82 17.33 -24.51
C LEU A 482 21.74 16.28 -25.12
N GLY A 483 23.04 16.57 -25.15
CA GLY A 483 24.02 15.66 -25.70
C GLY A 483 25.24 15.55 -24.83
N VAL A 484 25.83 14.35 -24.82
CA VAL A 484 27.04 14.07 -24.06
C VAL A 484 27.99 13.18 -24.84
N ARG A 485 29.29 13.46 -24.72
CA ARG A 485 30.35 12.62 -25.26
C ARG A 485 30.60 11.37 -24.42
N SER A 486 31.21 10.32 -24.99
CA SER A 486 31.48 9.03 -24.33
C SER A 486 32.30 9.11 -23.05
N ASP A 487 33.19 10.08 -22.96
CA ASP A 487 33.98 10.36 -21.77
C ASP A 487 33.25 11.21 -20.72
N MET A 488 32.06 11.71 -21.05
CA MET A 488 31.25 12.64 -20.24
C MET A 488 31.89 14.01 -20.01
N ASN A 489 32.92 14.38 -20.76
CA ASN A 489 33.65 15.65 -20.58
C ASN A 489 33.06 16.79 -21.41
N GLU A 490 32.30 16.47 -22.45
CA GLU A 490 31.58 17.44 -23.26
C GLU A 490 30.08 17.19 -23.12
N PHE A 491 29.36 18.23 -22.68
CA PHE A 491 27.92 18.27 -22.52
C PHE A 491 27.38 19.53 -23.16
N PHE A 492 26.27 19.41 -23.88
CA PHE A 492 25.56 20.54 -24.45
C PHE A 492 24.06 20.39 -24.24
N HIS A 493 23.39 21.53 -24.09
CA HIS A 493 21.94 21.65 -23.99
C HIS A 493 21.52 22.77 -24.94
N ILE A 494 20.88 22.39 -26.03
CA ILE A 494 20.56 23.25 -27.16
C ILE A 494 19.06 23.18 -27.48
N HIS A 495 18.53 24.20 -28.16
CA HIS A 495 17.09 24.36 -28.37
C HIS A 495 16.77 24.48 -29.87
N PRO A 496 16.57 23.36 -30.59
CA PRO A 496 16.22 23.40 -32.00
C PRO A 496 14.93 24.18 -32.27
N GLU A 497 14.91 24.90 -33.39
CA GLU A 497 13.76 25.69 -33.83
C GLU A 497 13.05 25.03 -35.02
N SER A 498 11.75 25.29 -35.15
CA SER A 498 10.97 24.78 -36.27
C SER A 498 11.45 25.36 -37.60
N THR A 499 11.64 24.51 -38.60
CA THR A 499 12.00 24.91 -39.96
C THR A 499 10.76 25.19 -40.82
N SER A 500 10.97 25.58 -42.08
CA SER A 500 9.89 25.68 -43.07
C SER A 500 9.23 24.32 -43.41
N THR A 501 9.88 23.21 -43.07
CA THR A 501 9.36 21.86 -43.31
C THR A 501 8.53 21.41 -42.10
N PRO A 502 7.25 21.03 -42.28
CA PRO A 502 6.38 20.62 -41.18
C PRO A 502 6.97 19.51 -40.31
N GLY A 503 6.92 19.68 -38.99
CA GLY A 503 7.45 18.72 -38.02
C GLY A 503 8.98 18.66 -37.92
N LEU A 504 9.73 19.36 -38.79
CA LEU A 504 11.18 19.35 -38.78
C LEU A 504 11.71 20.53 -37.96
N PHE A 505 12.50 20.19 -36.94
CA PHE A 505 13.28 21.13 -36.14
C PHE A 505 14.75 21.03 -36.52
N GLY A 506 15.45 22.16 -36.47
CA GLY A 506 16.86 22.24 -36.85
C GLY A 506 17.66 23.17 -35.96
N ILE A 507 18.94 22.85 -35.79
CA ILE A 507 19.91 23.72 -35.13
C ILE A 507 21.31 23.52 -35.71
N SER A 508 22.09 24.60 -35.69
CA SER A 508 23.50 24.58 -36.02
C SER A 508 24.31 24.35 -34.74
N HIS A 509 25.14 23.32 -34.70
CA HIS A 509 25.93 22.98 -33.52
C HIS A 509 27.38 22.66 -33.92
N VAL A 510 28.32 23.12 -33.11
CA VAL A 510 29.74 22.81 -33.26
C VAL A 510 30.14 21.87 -32.13
N PHE A 511 30.53 20.65 -32.48
CA PHE A 511 31.15 19.72 -31.52
C PHE A 511 32.59 20.14 -31.30
N ALA A 512 33.00 20.37 -30.05
CA ALA A 512 34.34 20.86 -29.75
C ALA A 512 35.41 19.78 -29.96
N ASN A 513 35.07 18.51 -29.72
CA ASN A 513 36.02 17.40 -29.82
C ASN A 513 35.47 16.22 -30.65
N PRO A 514 36.35 15.44 -31.32
CA PRO A 514 35.94 14.20 -31.98
C PRO A 514 35.58 13.12 -30.96
N GLY A 515 34.67 12.20 -31.28
CA GLY A 515 34.29 11.11 -30.40
C GLY A 515 32.86 10.62 -30.61
N ILE A 516 32.41 9.70 -29.73
CA ILE A 516 31.04 9.20 -29.77
C ILE A 516 30.15 10.07 -28.89
N TYR A 517 29.02 10.53 -29.43
CA TYR A 517 28.04 11.33 -28.72
C TYR A 517 26.70 10.62 -28.63
N LYS A 518 26.08 10.63 -27.46
CA LYS A 518 24.68 10.24 -27.24
C LYS A 518 23.86 11.50 -27.03
N LEU A 519 22.73 11.58 -27.71
CA LEU A 519 21.79 12.70 -27.65
C LEU A 519 20.42 12.23 -27.16
N TRP A 520 19.71 13.12 -26.50
CA TRP A 520 18.31 13.00 -26.13
C TRP A 520 17.57 14.25 -26.57
N SER A 521 16.34 14.09 -27.08
CA SER A 521 15.43 15.21 -27.34
C SER A 521 14.21 15.12 -26.44
N GLU A 522 13.74 16.28 -25.97
CA GLU A 522 12.55 16.41 -25.15
C GLU A 522 11.55 17.35 -25.81
N ILE A 523 10.29 16.93 -25.87
CA ILE A 523 9.16 17.74 -26.33
C ILE A 523 8.00 17.62 -25.35
N MET A 524 7.21 18.69 -25.20
CA MET A 524 5.99 18.65 -24.40
C MET A 524 4.77 18.53 -25.32
N LEU A 525 4.03 17.42 -25.19
CA LEU A 525 2.85 17.13 -25.99
C LEU A 525 1.73 16.64 -25.08
N GLY A 526 0.57 17.30 -25.14
CA GLY A 526 -0.60 16.91 -24.34
C GLY A 526 -0.36 16.94 -22.82
N GLY A 527 0.48 17.84 -22.32
CA GLY A 527 0.84 17.93 -20.89
C GLY A 527 1.87 16.91 -20.41
N THR A 528 2.40 16.06 -21.29
CA THR A 528 3.45 15.08 -21.00
C THR A 528 4.77 15.51 -21.65
N VAL A 529 5.87 15.42 -20.90
CA VAL A 529 7.23 15.56 -21.45
C VAL A 529 7.66 14.20 -22.01
N HIS A 530 7.88 14.14 -23.31
CA HIS A 530 8.40 12.96 -23.99
C HIS A 530 9.89 13.13 -24.24
N THR A 531 10.70 12.21 -23.71
CA THR A 531 12.15 12.15 -23.89
C THR A 531 12.52 11.01 -24.82
N PHE A 532 13.28 11.29 -25.88
CA PHE A 532 13.71 10.32 -26.88
C PHE A 532 15.24 10.19 -26.89
N GLY A 533 15.76 9.04 -26.50
CA GLY A 533 17.18 8.70 -26.64
C GLY A 533 17.51 8.32 -28.08
N HIS A 534 18.43 9.05 -28.71
CA HIS A 534 18.81 8.83 -30.11
C HIS A 534 19.96 7.84 -30.25
N ALA A 535 20.13 7.23 -31.42
CA ALA A 535 21.31 6.39 -31.66
C ALA A 535 22.60 7.22 -31.50
N PRO A 536 23.67 6.68 -30.86
CA PRO A 536 24.92 7.39 -30.76
C PRO A 536 25.51 7.71 -32.13
N ILE A 537 26.07 8.90 -32.28
CA ILE A 537 26.75 9.34 -33.50
C ILE A 537 28.26 9.40 -33.29
N ASP A 538 28.99 9.14 -34.37
CA ASP A 538 30.43 9.35 -34.42
C ASP A 538 30.73 10.73 -35.01
N VAL A 539 31.46 11.54 -34.25
CA VAL A 539 32.02 12.82 -34.68
C VAL A 539 33.50 12.61 -34.99
N GLU A 540 33.87 12.81 -36.25
CA GLU A 540 35.24 12.69 -36.73
C GLU A 540 36.02 13.99 -36.55
N GLY A 541 37.35 13.91 -36.61
CA GLY A 541 38.23 15.07 -36.41
C GLY A 541 39.53 14.67 -35.71
N ASP A 542 40.45 15.63 -35.64
CA ASP A 542 41.74 15.47 -34.97
C ASP A 542 41.59 15.70 -33.46
N GLY A 543 42.33 14.93 -32.66
CA GLY A 543 42.37 15.09 -31.19
C GLY A 543 42.13 13.80 -30.42
N VAL A 544 42.15 13.91 -29.09
CA VAL A 544 41.77 12.81 -28.18
C VAL A 544 40.30 12.52 -28.40
N ARG A 545 39.91 11.23 -28.50
CA ARG A 545 38.53 10.79 -28.82
C ARG A 545 37.72 10.33 -27.61
N ASP A 546 38.39 9.92 -26.52
CA ASP A 546 37.78 9.55 -25.24
C ASP A 546 38.85 9.64 -24.13
N GLU A 547 38.58 10.40 -23.07
CA GLU A 547 39.43 10.47 -21.88
C GLU A 547 38.57 10.56 -20.60
N LYS A 548 37.84 9.49 -20.28
CA LYS A 548 36.94 9.47 -19.12
C LYS A 548 37.70 9.56 -17.79
N GLU A 549 37.56 10.70 -17.10
CA GLU A 549 38.06 10.88 -15.74
C GLU A 549 36.91 10.90 -14.72
N VAL A 550 36.99 10.01 -13.72
CA VAL A 550 35.98 9.90 -12.65
C VAL A 550 36.55 10.44 -11.34
N SER A 551 35.95 11.52 -10.84
CA SER A 551 36.31 12.15 -9.57
C SER A 551 35.05 12.51 -8.78
N PHE A 552 34.95 12.03 -7.55
CA PHE A 552 33.84 12.33 -6.62
C PHE A 552 34.11 13.59 -5.77
N GLY A 553 34.84 14.54 -6.34
CA GLY A 553 35.01 15.87 -5.74
C GLY A 553 33.65 16.54 -5.53
N ARG A 554 33.53 17.29 -4.43
CA ARG A 554 32.27 17.96 -4.06
C ARG A 554 32.25 19.44 -4.39
N THR A 555 33.35 19.97 -4.92
CA THR A 555 33.47 21.36 -5.32
C THR A 555 34.15 21.40 -6.68
N VAL A 556 33.62 22.21 -7.59
CA VAL A 556 34.22 22.49 -8.91
C VAL A 556 34.14 23.98 -9.17
N THR A 557 35.07 24.49 -9.97
CA THR A 557 35.06 25.89 -10.40
C THR A 557 34.41 25.97 -11.79
N ALA A 558 33.38 26.80 -11.92
CA ALA A 558 32.70 27.09 -13.18
C ALA A 558 32.81 28.60 -13.47
N GLY A 559 33.62 28.97 -14.45
CA GLY A 559 33.97 30.38 -14.69
C GLY A 559 34.70 30.98 -13.50
N ALA A 560 34.13 32.02 -12.89
CA ALA A 560 34.66 32.71 -11.70
C ALA A 560 34.00 32.25 -10.38
N TYR A 561 33.20 31.18 -10.40
CA TYR A 561 32.38 30.75 -9.28
C TYR A 561 32.77 29.35 -8.81
N ASP A 562 32.82 29.17 -7.49
CA ASP A 562 32.97 27.86 -6.86
C ASP A 562 31.59 27.28 -6.58
N VAL A 563 31.34 26.09 -7.12
CA VAL A 563 30.06 25.38 -7.00
C VAL A 563 30.27 24.16 -6.13
N SER A 564 29.52 24.07 -5.03
CA SER A 564 29.58 22.96 -4.08
C SER A 564 28.33 22.08 -4.18
N LEU A 565 28.55 20.78 -4.33
CA LEU A 565 27.52 19.75 -4.32
C LEU A 565 27.18 19.35 -2.88
N LEU A 566 25.92 19.54 -2.51
CA LEU A 566 25.31 19.18 -1.24
C LEU A 566 24.35 18.00 -1.43
N ALA A 567 24.91 16.79 -1.49
CA ALA A 567 24.16 15.53 -1.59
C ALA A 567 24.68 14.46 -0.62
N GLY A 568 23.89 13.43 -0.33
CA GLY A 568 24.35 12.24 0.39
C GLY A 568 25.51 11.52 -0.33
N ALA A 569 26.37 10.80 0.40
CA ALA A 569 27.45 10.02 -0.18
C ALA A 569 27.63 8.69 0.58
N PRO A 570 27.28 7.53 0.00
CA PRO A 570 26.67 7.35 -1.33
C PRO A 570 25.19 7.78 -1.36
N LEU A 571 24.67 8.03 -2.56
CA LEU A 571 23.23 8.15 -2.82
C LEU A 571 22.60 6.76 -2.86
N MET A 572 21.34 6.62 -2.45
CA MET A 572 20.70 5.32 -2.30
C MET A 572 19.56 5.11 -3.32
N LEU A 573 19.53 3.93 -3.93
CA LEU A 573 18.43 3.51 -4.80
C LEU A 573 17.09 3.46 -4.06
N GLY A 574 15.99 3.79 -4.76
CA GLY A 574 14.62 3.66 -4.26
C GLY A 574 14.16 4.76 -3.28
N LYS A 575 14.93 5.85 -3.15
CA LYS A 575 14.54 7.05 -2.40
C LYS A 575 14.59 8.27 -3.32
N SER A 576 13.76 9.28 -3.04
CA SER A 576 13.99 10.63 -3.54
C SER A 576 15.15 11.21 -2.74
N GLU A 577 16.30 11.35 -3.39
CA GLU A 577 17.53 11.86 -2.80
C GLU A 577 17.60 13.38 -3.01
N PRO A 578 17.78 14.17 -1.94
CA PRO A 578 17.98 15.60 -2.07
C PRO A 578 19.39 15.87 -2.62
N ILE A 579 19.43 16.60 -3.73
CA ILE A 579 20.66 17.11 -4.35
C ILE A 579 20.56 18.63 -4.36
N ALA A 580 21.48 19.31 -3.68
CA ALA A 580 21.53 20.76 -3.70
C ALA A 580 22.88 21.29 -4.17
N PHE A 581 22.88 22.52 -4.68
CA PHE A 581 24.06 23.23 -5.13
C PHE A 581 24.14 24.58 -4.43
N ASP A 582 25.33 24.86 -3.91
CA ASP A 582 25.70 26.12 -3.28
C ASP A 582 26.77 26.80 -4.14
N ILE A 583 26.57 28.08 -4.48
CA ILE A 583 27.36 28.81 -5.47
C ILE A 583 27.93 30.06 -4.84
N HIS A 584 29.26 30.15 -4.83
CA HIS A 584 30.00 31.27 -4.27
C HIS A 584 30.88 31.93 -5.33
N GLY A 585 30.82 33.27 -5.37
CA GLY A 585 31.78 34.11 -6.10
C GLY A 585 32.79 34.75 -5.15
N SER A 586 33.56 35.71 -5.66
CA SER A 586 34.60 36.42 -4.90
C SER A 586 34.10 37.21 -3.69
N GLU A 587 32.84 37.65 -3.71
CA GLU A 587 32.21 38.46 -2.66
C GLU A 587 31.31 37.62 -1.72
N GLY A 588 31.30 36.30 -1.87
CA GLY A 588 30.45 35.38 -1.14
C GLY A 588 29.40 34.73 -2.04
N GLU A 589 28.31 34.30 -1.44
CA GLU A 589 27.21 33.60 -2.11
C GLU A 589 26.52 34.46 -3.18
N VAL A 590 26.08 33.83 -4.27
CA VAL A 590 25.58 34.54 -5.46
C VAL A 590 24.14 34.14 -5.79
N MET A 591 23.30 35.15 -6.01
CA MET A 591 21.93 34.96 -6.48
C MET A 591 21.89 34.59 -7.96
N LEU A 592 21.01 33.66 -8.33
CA LEU A 592 20.81 33.25 -9.71
C LEU A 592 19.67 34.04 -10.37
N GLU A 593 19.80 34.28 -11.67
CA GLU A 593 18.70 34.66 -12.54
C GLU A 593 18.15 33.44 -13.27
N ASN A 594 16.88 33.51 -13.70
CA ASN A 594 16.30 32.41 -14.45
C ASN A 594 16.99 32.27 -15.80
N TYR A 595 17.40 31.05 -16.11
CA TYR A 595 17.85 30.62 -17.42
C TYR A 595 16.77 29.71 -17.97
N ILE A 596 16.10 30.12 -19.05
CA ILE A 596 15.15 29.27 -19.77
C ILE A 596 14.09 28.79 -18.76
N GLY A 597 13.37 29.73 -18.14
CA GLY A 597 12.30 29.47 -17.18
C GLY A 597 12.66 28.95 -15.77
N ALA A 598 13.94 28.64 -15.45
CA ALA A 598 14.32 28.11 -14.14
C ALA A 598 15.66 28.67 -13.61
N ALA A 599 15.83 28.72 -12.28
CA ALA A 599 17.07 29.20 -11.66
C ALA A 599 18.29 28.30 -11.96
N MET A 600 18.07 27.01 -12.20
CA MET A 600 19.09 26.05 -12.58
C MET A 600 18.45 24.86 -13.30
N HIS A 601 19.12 24.32 -14.32
CA HIS A 601 18.74 23.08 -14.99
C HIS A 601 19.70 21.96 -14.57
N LEU A 602 19.17 20.82 -14.16
CA LEU A 602 19.97 19.67 -13.72
C LEU A 602 19.72 18.46 -14.60
N THR A 603 20.75 18.03 -15.32
CA THR A 603 20.74 16.77 -16.06
C THR A 603 21.66 15.77 -15.40
N ILE A 604 21.19 14.55 -15.16
CA ILE A 604 21.97 13.48 -14.56
C ILE A 604 21.94 12.26 -15.47
N ILE A 605 23.12 11.82 -15.89
CA ILE A 605 23.30 10.76 -16.89
C ILE A 605 24.13 9.63 -16.29
N LYS A 606 23.68 8.39 -16.42
CA LYS A 606 24.46 7.21 -16.00
C LYS A 606 25.66 7.01 -16.92
N ASP A 607 26.77 6.51 -16.39
CA ASP A 607 28.05 6.39 -17.10
C ASP A 607 28.05 5.48 -18.34
N ASP A 608 26.99 4.69 -18.53
CA ASP A 608 26.69 3.84 -19.68
C ASP A 608 25.52 4.33 -20.54
N TRP A 609 25.03 5.56 -20.29
CA TRP A 609 23.96 6.25 -21.02
C TRP A 609 22.56 5.63 -20.97
N LYS A 610 22.35 4.58 -20.17
CA LYS A 610 21.04 3.91 -20.10
C LYS A 610 20.00 4.65 -19.29
N GLN A 611 20.45 5.58 -18.44
CA GLN A 611 19.57 6.37 -17.59
C GLN A 611 19.86 7.85 -17.83
N PHE A 612 18.79 8.58 -18.11
CA PHE A 612 18.78 10.01 -18.34
C PHE A 612 17.72 10.61 -17.41
N ILE A 613 18.12 11.56 -16.59
CA ILE A 613 17.25 12.24 -15.64
C ILE A 613 17.40 13.73 -15.88
N HIS A 614 16.30 14.41 -16.20
CA HIS A 614 16.23 15.87 -16.23
C HIS A 614 15.37 16.31 -15.05
N ALA A 615 15.95 17.07 -14.13
CA ALA A 615 15.30 17.52 -12.91
C ALA A 615 15.22 19.04 -12.87
N HIS A 616 14.12 19.52 -12.27
CA HIS A 616 13.87 20.94 -12.05
C HIS A 616 14.00 21.27 -10.58
N PRO A 617 14.39 22.51 -10.26
CA PRO A 617 14.62 22.90 -8.89
C PRO A 617 13.31 22.91 -8.11
N ASP A 618 13.34 22.38 -6.90
CA ASP A 618 12.28 22.61 -5.91
C ASP A 618 12.23 24.11 -5.60
N ALA A 619 11.06 24.63 -5.21
CA ALA A 619 10.91 26.03 -4.79
C ALA A 619 12.08 26.44 -3.86
N SER A 620 12.80 27.48 -4.24
CA SER A 620 14.11 27.83 -3.68
C SER A 620 14.04 27.98 -2.16
N ARG A 621 14.72 27.07 -1.42
CA ARG A 621 14.86 27.17 0.04
C ARG A 621 16.07 28.02 0.39
N GLY A 622 15.97 29.33 0.14
CA GLY A 622 17.03 30.28 0.47
C GLY A 622 18.31 30.10 -0.35
N HIS A 623 19.43 29.96 0.34
CA HIS A 623 20.83 30.15 -0.10
C HIS A 623 21.43 29.07 -1.04
N GLY A 624 20.59 28.33 -1.76
CA GLY A 624 21.02 27.26 -2.66
C GLY A 624 19.88 26.68 -3.47
N VAL A 625 20.21 26.02 -4.59
CA VAL A 625 19.21 25.39 -5.47
C VAL A 625 19.14 23.90 -5.19
N ALA A 626 17.96 23.41 -4.83
CA ALA A 626 17.74 22.01 -4.43
C ALA A 626 16.86 21.27 -5.43
N PHE A 627 17.10 19.99 -5.56
CA PHE A 627 16.40 19.06 -6.44
C PHE A 627 16.08 17.79 -5.68
N SER A 628 14.92 17.22 -5.96
CA SER A 628 14.50 15.92 -5.45
C SER A 628 14.64 14.87 -6.55
N VAL A 629 15.71 14.06 -6.52
CA VAL A 629 16.06 13.14 -7.61
C VAL A 629 15.86 11.69 -7.20
N GLN A 630 15.19 10.90 -8.03
CA GLN A 630 15.09 9.45 -7.86
C GLN A 630 15.94 8.72 -8.91
N PHE A 631 16.80 7.81 -8.46
CA PHE A 631 17.67 7.03 -9.34
C PHE A 631 17.05 5.67 -9.67
N PRO A 632 16.86 5.34 -10.97
CA PRO A 632 16.29 4.05 -11.39
C PRO A 632 17.22 2.86 -11.17
N GLU A 633 18.54 3.06 -11.28
CA GLU A 633 19.56 2.02 -11.18
C GLU A 633 20.74 2.43 -10.29
N ALA A 634 21.39 1.45 -9.65
CA ALA A 634 22.65 1.68 -8.98
C ALA A 634 23.78 1.85 -10.01
N GLY A 635 24.80 2.61 -9.67
CA GLY A 635 25.94 2.86 -10.55
C GLY A 635 26.52 4.26 -10.41
N ARG A 636 27.37 4.62 -11.36
CA ARG A 636 27.97 5.95 -11.44
C ARG A 636 27.14 6.80 -12.39
N TYR A 637 26.89 8.03 -11.94
CA TYR A 637 26.21 9.04 -12.72
C TYR A 637 27.07 10.29 -12.80
N LYS A 638 26.88 11.12 -13.82
CA LYS A 638 27.43 12.47 -13.87
C LYS A 638 26.28 13.46 -13.91
N ALA A 639 26.27 14.39 -12.96
CA ALA A 639 25.34 15.50 -12.89
C ALA A 639 25.93 16.71 -13.61
N PHE A 640 25.11 17.37 -14.42
CA PHE A 640 25.41 18.57 -15.20
C PHE A 640 24.43 19.66 -14.76
N ALA A 641 24.91 20.64 -13.99
CA ALA A 641 24.12 21.73 -13.45
C ALA A 641 24.40 23.01 -14.23
N GLN A 642 23.39 23.51 -14.95
CA GLN A 642 23.47 24.75 -15.71
C GLN A 642 22.81 25.89 -14.93
N PHE A 643 23.51 27.00 -14.77
CA PHE A 643 23.03 28.15 -13.99
C PHE A 643 23.54 29.48 -14.55
N ARG A 644 22.84 30.57 -14.20
CA ARG A 644 23.23 31.94 -14.54
C ARG A 644 23.31 32.80 -13.28
N PRO A 645 24.52 33.19 -12.87
CA PRO A 645 24.70 34.16 -11.80
C PRO A 645 24.16 35.53 -12.22
N ARG A 646 23.41 36.20 -11.35
CA ARG A 646 22.82 37.50 -11.64
C ARG A 646 23.91 38.54 -11.92
N GLY A 647 23.82 39.20 -13.07
CA GLY A 647 24.78 40.24 -13.48
C GLY A 647 26.08 39.70 -14.10
N ALA A 648 26.17 38.39 -14.39
CA ALA A 648 27.24 37.86 -15.22
C ALA A 648 27.08 38.33 -16.68
N GLU A 649 28.19 38.62 -17.36
CA GLU A 649 28.21 38.98 -18.79
C GLU A 649 28.08 37.72 -19.67
N LEU A 650 26.88 37.13 -19.71
CA LEU A 650 26.54 35.95 -20.53
C LEU A 650 25.46 36.31 -21.57
N GLY A 651 25.63 35.85 -22.82
CA GLY A 651 24.61 36.02 -23.87
C GLY A 651 23.29 35.34 -23.51
N GLU A 652 22.14 35.74 -24.10
CA GLU A 652 20.80 35.29 -23.67
C GLU A 652 20.62 33.75 -23.62
N GLU A 653 21.32 33.00 -24.48
CA GLU A 653 21.27 31.52 -24.51
C GLU A 653 22.48 30.84 -23.85
N GLU A 654 23.32 31.57 -23.13
CA GLU A 654 24.51 31.04 -22.46
C GLU A 654 24.26 30.76 -20.97
N ALA A 655 24.84 29.70 -20.44
CA ALA A 655 24.83 29.39 -19.02
C ALA A 655 26.17 28.78 -18.60
N LEU A 656 26.54 28.97 -17.33
CA LEU A 656 27.68 28.27 -16.76
C LEU A 656 27.29 26.83 -16.45
N LEU A 657 28.25 25.92 -16.58
CA LEU A 657 28.07 24.49 -16.32
C LEU A 657 29.00 24.03 -15.19
N ALA A 658 28.43 23.41 -14.17
CA ALA A 658 29.17 22.65 -13.16
C ALA A 658 28.84 21.16 -13.28
N ALA A 659 29.86 20.30 -13.28
CA ALA A 659 29.68 18.86 -13.46
C ALA A 659 30.27 18.05 -12.29
N PHE A 660 29.51 17.08 -11.78
CA PHE A 660 29.90 16.26 -10.63
C PHE A 660 29.65 14.77 -10.89
N TRP A 661 30.59 13.91 -10.51
CA TRP A 661 30.31 12.48 -10.46
C TRP A 661 29.56 12.12 -9.18
N LEU A 662 28.55 11.29 -9.33
CA LEU A 662 27.70 10.76 -8.26
C LEU A 662 27.86 9.23 -8.20
N GLU A 663 27.90 8.69 -6.98
CA GLU A 663 27.87 7.25 -6.73
C GLU A 663 26.53 6.87 -6.10
N VAL A 664 25.74 6.08 -6.83
CA VAL A 664 24.47 5.53 -6.37
C VAL A 664 24.68 4.05 -6.03
N LYS A 665 24.37 3.67 -4.79
CA LYS A 665 24.44 2.28 -4.34
C LYS A 665 23.05 1.70 -4.16
N ASP A 666 22.96 0.39 -4.36
CA ASP A 666 21.83 -0.37 -3.86
C ASP A 666 21.66 -0.09 -2.37
N ALA A 667 20.43 -0.14 -1.90
CA ALA A 667 20.16 -0.28 -0.48
C ALA A 667 20.86 -1.55 0.04
N GLN A 668 22.11 -1.40 0.51
CA GLN A 668 22.89 -2.49 1.09
C GLN A 668 22.01 -3.18 2.16
N PRO A 669 21.97 -4.53 2.19
CA PRO A 669 21.24 -5.28 3.20
C PRO A 669 22.02 -5.22 4.53
N GLY A 670 22.09 -4.03 5.12
CA GLY A 670 22.77 -3.74 6.37
C GLY A 670 21.85 -3.95 7.55
N GLY A 671 21.96 -5.12 8.18
CA GLY A 671 21.33 -5.44 9.47
C GLY A 671 20.11 -6.35 9.35
N ILE A 672 19.94 -7.22 10.35
CA ILE A 672 18.82 -8.18 10.47
C ILE A 672 17.53 -7.51 10.00
N SER A 673 16.97 -8.04 8.90
CA SER A 673 15.87 -7.43 8.16
C SER A 673 14.76 -6.89 9.08
N SER A 674 14.28 -5.68 8.80
CA SER A 674 13.01 -5.18 9.34
C SER A 674 11.85 -6.16 9.09
N ARG A 675 11.93 -7.01 8.05
CA ARG A 675 10.98 -8.12 7.79
C ARG A 675 10.98 -9.19 8.89
N VAL A 676 12.04 -9.30 9.68
CA VAL A 676 12.15 -10.21 10.84
C VAL A 676 11.90 -9.45 12.14
N LEU A 677 12.38 -8.21 12.26
CA LEU A 677 12.20 -7.39 13.45
C LEU A 677 10.78 -6.83 13.60
N LEU A 678 10.07 -6.47 12.54
CA LEU A 678 8.70 -5.94 12.61
C LEU A 678 7.68 -6.97 13.13
N PRO A 679 7.66 -8.25 12.67
CA PRO A 679 6.80 -9.27 13.26
C PRO A 679 7.16 -9.54 14.72
N ILE A 680 8.46 -9.58 15.05
CA ILE A 680 8.91 -9.79 16.44
C ILE A 680 8.50 -8.60 17.31
N PHE A 681 8.70 -7.36 16.85
CA PHE A 681 8.33 -6.14 17.55
C PHE A 681 6.81 -6.01 17.66
N SER A 682 6.05 -6.43 16.65
CA SER A 682 4.59 -6.49 16.66
C SER A 682 4.09 -7.52 17.66
N VAL A 683 4.66 -8.73 17.67
CA VAL A 683 4.33 -9.77 18.66
C VAL A 683 4.70 -9.31 20.06
N VAL A 684 5.89 -8.71 20.26
CA VAL A 684 6.32 -8.16 21.55
C VAL A 684 5.43 -6.99 21.98
N SER A 685 5.05 -6.10 21.07
CA SER A 685 4.15 -4.98 21.34
C SER A 685 2.74 -5.46 21.65
N ILE A 686 2.20 -6.45 20.93
CA ILE A 686 0.91 -7.10 21.22
C ILE A 686 0.97 -7.82 22.58
N LEU A 687 2.09 -8.46 22.92
CA LEU A 687 2.27 -9.09 24.23
C LEU A 687 2.40 -8.05 25.35
N LEU A 688 3.09 -6.94 25.12
CA LEU A 688 3.20 -5.81 26.05
C LEU A 688 1.86 -5.09 26.23
N LEU A 689 1.15 -4.80 25.15
CA LEU A 689 -0.21 -4.26 25.18
C LEU A 689 -1.14 -5.25 25.87
N GLY A 690 -1.01 -6.56 25.59
CA GLY A 690 -1.76 -7.63 26.23
C GLY A 690 -1.48 -7.72 27.73
N LEU A 691 -0.24 -7.49 28.18
CA LEU A 691 0.13 -7.38 29.59
C LEU A 691 -0.45 -6.12 30.24
N LEU A 692 -0.41 -4.98 29.55
CA LEU A 692 -0.98 -3.71 29.99
C LEU A 692 -2.50 -3.79 30.12
N VAL A 693 -3.16 -4.34 29.09
CA VAL A 693 -4.60 -4.59 29.03
C VAL A 693 -4.99 -5.64 30.08
N ARG A 694 -4.21 -6.70 30.30
CA ARG A 694 -4.46 -7.70 31.35
C ARG A 694 -4.37 -7.11 32.75
N ARG A 695 -3.45 -6.16 32.97
CA ARG A 695 -3.36 -5.38 34.22
C ARG A 695 -4.55 -4.44 34.39
N TYR A 696 -5.16 -3.98 33.29
CA TYR A 696 -6.31 -3.08 33.28
C TYR A 696 -7.67 -3.80 33.31
N LEU A 697 -7.75 -5.02 32.76
CA LEU A 697 -8.95 -5.86 32.64
C LEU A 697 -9.03 -6.95 33.71
N ASP A 698 -8.22 -6.90 34.77
CA ASP A 698 -8.35 -7.79 35.93
C ASP A 698 -9.65 -7.45 36.70
N VAL A 699 -10.77 -7.79 36.07
CA VAL A 699 -12.12 -7.81 36.64
C VAL A 699 -12.16 -9.01 37.58
N PRO A 700 -12.47 -8.83 38.88
CA PRO A 700 -12.46 -9.91 39.86
C PRO A 700 -13.41 -11.05 39.48
N LYS A 701 -13.00 -12.27 39.83
CA LYS A 701 -13.42 -13.58 39.29
C LYS A 701 -14.86 -14.03 39.59
N ASP A 702 -15.75 -13.13 40.01
CA ASP A 702 -16.93 -13.56 40.76
C ASP A 702 -18.21 -13.29 39.95
N PHE A 703 -18.49 -14.19 39.01
CA PHE A 703 -19.85 -14.42 38.53
C PHE A 703 -20.08 -15.90 38.23
N LYS A 704 -20.57 -16.64 39.22
CA LYS A 704 -21.32 -17.88 38.99
C LYS A 704 -22.79 -17.48 38.83
N PRO A 705 -23.41 -17.58 37.64
CA PRO A 705 -24.85 -17.45 37.55
C PRO A 705 -25.48 -18.55 38.40
N LYS A 706 -26.36 -18.17 39.33
CA LYS A 706 -27.25 -19.12 40.02
C LYS A 706 -27.94 -19.95 38.94
N LYS A 707 -27.82 -21.28 39.00
CA LYS A 707 -28.68 -22.18 38.22
C LYS A 707 -30.14 -21.80 38.54
N PRO A 708 -31.01 -21.63 37.54
CA PRO A 708 -32.43 -21.55 37.81
C PRO A 708 -32.86 -22.87 38.45
N SER A 709 -33.64 -22.76 39.52
CA SER A 709 -34.41 -23.86 40.12
C SER A 709 -35.40 -24.43 39.12
#